data_AF-A0A7S4RL39-F1
#
_entry.id   AF-A0A7S4RL39-F1
#
_cell.length_a   1.000
_cell.length_b   1.000
_cell.length_c   1.000
_cell.angle_alpha   90.00
_cell.angle_beta   90.00
_cell.angle_gamma   90.00
#
_symmetry.space_group_name_H-M   'P 1'
#
loop_
_entity.id
_entity.type
_entity.pdbx_description
1 polymer ?
#
loop_
_entity_poly.entity_id
_entity_poly.type
_entity_poly.pdbx_seq_one_letter_code
_entity_poly.pdbx_strand_id
1 'polypeptide(L)'
;KYFIDTVKATFDDPKRGRIYKKDPLELYDDTLNLTSLLESSQSVHTKDYFFTHNLENPPGYKYGASFSTTEGNANISDAPIYFNVIETEQNTWTFNYYFYYTWSGGVNMDSVSSSGGKESHTSFTLSPFGVHEGDWEGMSIMVCQSKEVSQPLAITYQQHNWQETTDCTNGECIFYKDTHHAVGFSALHSHATYPKPSYDNVYTTVEVPFFFDLQAILVTDRTCYLREDKTYNMFKPSEKNVLRIQNPSEIEIGETDESLYWQGFAGQWGKSTELNSTPKLEFCMSKDQTKIIDCPDDKTNPTFALVMQLMGVNKTNDEIVRGAASIVGAALIPIFSKASSSPTGPIMKEHWSKWRESRSSPLWKKLDKNTASNEYCRVLSIVTDTGNLPEKREDIDVKGNIIGMIVLCVGIVILNIFILQCRVKLKGVLLYIDEDTGEVLQPGRQLWFDTHFSAIVYTIWFMGCAMAGFFLFAIPLHHYLELLEEHISGIEWHTLGIFMLVVGTFILVIDALVCVSIWISSQGLWNKTMQLYHLYRGEDEDADLYANNICSLSFNITHRFFIIGFSFLFLSLMLAAVAVLVGAAVVGFSAAFHHACSETVGKLDGVCFSKGFFGPVEDIKCGPEFQKFCNEWANEQTLYCLWGSVLIIIGHFYLVGVAGASYYQQKSTKSMLDMIPKYFSARQYQLLSLRGEDINNGELIESLLQE
;
A
#
# COMPACT_ATOMS: atom_id res chain seq x y z
N LYS A 1 -10.57 46.97 6.87
CA LYS A 1 -11.57 45.97 6.41
C LYS A 1 -10.94 45.22 5.26
N TYR A 2 -10.31 44.09 5.57
CA TYR A 2 -9.79 43.19 4.54
C TYR A 2 -10.99 42.38 4.05
N PHE A 3 -11.30 42.46 2.76
CA PHE A 3 -12.27 41.58 2.14
C PHE A 3 -11.48 40.36 1.67
N ILE A 4 -11.80 39.18 2.22
CA ILE A 4 -11.28 37.92 1.67
C ILE A 4 -11.93 37.76 0.31
N ASP A 5 -11.12 37.84 -0.74
CA ASP A 5 -11.56 37.56 -2.09
C ASP A 5 -11.82 36.05 -2.23
N THR A 6 -13.01 35.62 -1.78
CA THR A 6 -13.57 34.31 -2.12
C THR A 6 -13.50 34.12 -3.64
N VAL A 7 -13.19 32.90 -4.11
CA VAL A 7 -13.10 32.52 -5.54
C VAL A 7 -14.03 33.38 -6.38
N LYS A 8 -13.45 34.34 -7.10
CA LYS A 8 -14.20 35.53 -7.53
C LYS A 8 -15.06 35.31 -8.77
N ALA A 9 -15.09 34.11 -9.34
CA ALA A 9 -15.50 33.98 -10.72
C ALA A 9 -15.74 32.55 -11.22
N THR A 10 -16.85 32.34 -11.91
CA THR A 10 -17.07 31.29 -12.91
C THR A 10 -17.31 31.87 -14.33
N PHE A 11 -17.85 31.08 -15.23
CA PHE A 11 -17.99 31.38 -16.64
C PHE A 11 -19.47 31.46 -17.00
N ASP A 12 -19.97 32.68 -17.13
CA ASP A 12 -21.43 32.92 -17.14
C ASP A 12 -22.08 32.62 -18.51
N ASP A 13 -21.34 32.75 -19.62
CA ASP A 13 -21.83 32.45 -20.97
C ASP A 13 -20.71 31.89 -21.87
N PRO A 14 -20.57 30.54 -21.98
CA PRO A 14 -19.61 29.85 -22.84
C PRO A 14 -19.55 30.32 -24.29
N LYS A 15 -20.66 30.81 -24.82
CA LYS A 15 -20.83 31.15 -26.23
C LYS A 15 -20.01 32.37 -26.64
N ARG A 16 -19.47 33.11 -25.67
CA ARG A 16 -18.62 34.29 -25.88
C ARG A 16 -17.13 33.97 -25.88
N GLY A 17 -16.77 32.70 -25.67
CA GLY A 17 -15.39 32.28 -25.66
C GLY A 17 -14.72 32.42 -27.03
N ARG A 18 -13.40 32.41 -27.00
CA ARG A 18 -12.53 32.57 -28.17
C ARG A 18 -11.38 31.59 -28.04
N ILE A 19 -11.00 30.96 -29.15
CA ILE A 19 -9.85 30.06 -29.25
C ILE A 19 -8.65 30.87 -29.73
N TYR A 20 -7.54 30.76 -29.02
CA TYR A 20 -6.27 31.35 -29.38
C TYR A 20 -5.24 30.24 -29.55
N LYS A 21 -4.32 30.43 -30.49
CA LYS A 21 -3.09 29.66 -30.57
C LYS A 21 -2.04 30.30 -29.66
N LYS A 22 -1.24 29.50 -28.97
CA LYS A 22 -0.31 29.95 -27.92
C LYS A 22 1.00 30.52 -28.48
N ASP A 23 1.52 29.93 -29.56
CA ASP A 23 2.79 30.33 -30.16
C ASP A 23 2.73 30.34 -31.71
N PRO A 24 2.69 31.52 -32.35
CA PRO A 24 2.54 32.83 -31.73
C PRO A 24 1.16 32.98 -31.05
N LEU A 25 1.03 33.94 -30.13
CA LEU A 25 -0.26 34.28 -29.54
C LEU A 25 -1.16 34.96 -30.58
N GLU A 26 -2.06 34.20 -31.20
CA GLU A 26 -2.97 34.67 -32.25
C GLU A 26 -4.41 34.18 -32.01
N LEU A 27 -5.39 35.03 -32.33
CA LEU A 27 -6.79 34.62 -32.32
C LEU A 27 -6.99 33.61 -33.46
N TYR A 28 -7.42 32.40 -33.11
CA TYR A 28 -7.66 31.32 -34.07
C TYR A 28 -9.13 31.25 -34.47
N ASP A 29 -10.06 31.37 -33.52
CA ASP A 29 -11.50 31.39 -33.79
C ASP A 29 -12.26 32.14 -32.68
N ASP A 30 -13.11 33.11 -33.04
CA ASP A 30 -14.05 33.79 -32.14
C ASP A 30 -15.53 33.49 -32.44
N THR A 31 -15.78 32.60 -33.42
CA THR A 31 -17.11 32.14 -33.81
C THR A 31 -17.49 30.82 -33.14
N LEU A 32 -16.51 30.10 -32.58
CA LEU A 32 -16.67 28.78 -31.95
C LEU A 32 -17.36 27.78 -32.89
N ASN A 33 -17.00 27.81 -34.17
CA ASN A 33 -17.57 26.87 -35.12
C ASN A 33 -16.98 25.45 -34.89
N LEU A 34 -17.79 24.41 -35.11
CA LEU A 34 -17.41 23.04 -34.77
C LEU A 34 -16.17 22.55 -35.55
N THR A 35 -15.92 23.05 -36.75
CA THR A 35 -14.72 22.70 -37.54
C THR A 35 -13.44 23.17 -36.86
N SER A 36 -13.37 24.45 -36.49
CA SER A 36 -12.23 25.03 -35.75
C SER A 36 -12.05 24.38 -34.39
N LEU A 37 -13.15 24.04 -33.71
CA LEU A 37 -13.11 23.29 -32.45
C LEU A 37 -12.54 21.89 -32.64
N LEU A 38 -12.95 21.13 -33.66
CA LEU A 38 -12.44 19.79 -33.93
C LEU A 38 -10.97 19.82 -34.38
N GLU A 39 -10.56 20.77 -35.21
CA GLU A 39 -9.17 20.97 -35.64
C GLU A 39 -8.25 21.29 -34.46
N SER A 40 -8.65 22.24 -33.60
CA SER A 40 -7.91 22.58 -32.38
C SER A 40 -7.93 21.46 -31.31
N SER A 41 -8.83 20.49 -31.46
CA SER A 41 -9.00 19.37 -30.54
C SER A 41 -8.28 18.09 -30.98
N GLN A 42 -7.65 18.06 -32.15
CA GLN A 42 -6.83 16.91 -32.55
C GLN A 42 -5.65 16.74 -31.59
N SER A 43 -5.43 15.51 -31.10
CA SER A 43 -4.54 15.20 -29.96
C SER A 43 -3.10 15.73 -30.06
N VAL A 44 -2.62 16.02 -31.27
CA VAL A 44 -1.27 16.58 -31.51
C VAL A 44 -1.20 18.08 -31.21
N HIS A 45 -2.34 18.78 -31.24
CA HIS A 45 -2.43 20.25 -31.18
C HIS A 45 -3.10 20.79 -29.92
N THR A 46 -3.62 19.93 -29.02
CA THR A 46 -4.41 20.37 -27.84
C THR A 46 -3.65 21.28 -26.87
N LYS A 47 -2.30 21.26 -26.90
CA LYS A 47 -1.45 22.16 -26.09
C LYS A 47 -1.14 23.49 -26.77
N ASP A 48 -1.38 23.58 -28.08
CA ASP A 48 -1.12 24.77 -28.89
C ASP A 48 -2.29 25.73 -28.85
N TYR A 49 -3.49 25.28 -28.45
CA TYR A 49 -4.70 26.07 -28.40
C TYR A 49 -5.26 26.22 -26.99
N PHE A 50 -5.74 27.41 -26.67
CA PHE A 50 -6.49 27.66 -25.44
C PHE A 50 -7.75 28.48 -25.71
N PHE A 51 -8.76 28.27 -24.89
CA PHE A 51 -10.07 28.89 -24.96
C PHE A 51 -10.21 29.93 -23.83
N THR A 52 -10.56 31.18 -24.14
CA THR A 52 -10.66 32.28 -23.16
C THR A 52 -11.88 33.15 -23.44
N HIS A 53 -12.40 33.85 -22.42
CA HIS A 53 -13.65 34.61 -22.51
C HIS A 53 -13.50 36.03 -23.00
N ASN A 54 -12.36 36.67 -22.77
CA ASN A 54 -11.96 37.96 -23.34
C ASN A 54 -10.59 38.37 -22.78
N LEU A 55 -9.61 38.68 -23.62
CA LEU A 55 -8.32 39.23 -23.17
C LEU A 55 -8.40 40.73 -22.81
N GLU A 56 -9.47 41.44 -23.21
CA GLU A 56 -9.51 42.91 -23.18
C GLU A 56 -10.07 43.53 -21.89
N ASN A 57 -10.44 42.73 -20.87
CA ASN A 57 -10.85 43.19 -19.52
C ASN A 57 -11.50 44.60 -19.49
N PRO A 58 -12.74 44.79 -20.01
CA PRO A 58 -13.36 46.10 -19.94
C PRO A 58 -13.43 46.63 -18.49
N PRO A 59 -13.45 47.95 -18.26
CA PRO A 59 -13.56 48.49 -16.91
C PRO A 59 -14.82 47.97 -16.21
N GLY A 60 -14.65 47.16 -15.17
CA GLY A 60 -15.77 46.48 -14.47
C GLY A 60 -16.02 45.03 -14.91
N TYR A 61 -15.26 44.50 -15.88
CA TYR A 61 -15.18 43.07 -16.16
C TYR A 61 -14.61 42.36 -14.94
N LYS A 62 -15.52 41.69 -14.24
CA LYS A 62 -15.18 40.75 -13.18
C LYS A 62 -15.37 39.39 -13.82
N TYR A 63 -14.35 38.55 -13.79
CA TYR A 63 -14.56 37.15 -14.11
C TYR A 63 -15.71 36.67 -13.20
N GLY A 64 -16.78 36.11 -13.78
CA GLY A 64 -17.79 35.22 -13.19
C GLY A 64 -18.71 35.56 -12.01
N ALA A 65 -19.65 34.63 -11.77
CA ALA A 65 -20.70 34.69 -10.74
C ALA A 65 -20.21 34.57 -9.28
N SER A 66 -20.84 35.34 -8.40
CA SER A 66 -20.59 35.38 -6.94
C SER A 66 -21.45 34.37 -6.17
N PHE A 67 -21.01 33.96 -4.98
CA PHE A 67 -21.93 33.43 -3.97
C PHE A 67 -23.01 34.48 -3.71
N SER A 68 -24.29 34.06 -3.70
CA SER A 68 -25.41 34.99 -3.57
C SER A 68 -25.19 35.89 -2.35
N THR A 69 -25.53 37.18 -2.41
CA THR A 69 -25.49 38.04 -1.22
C THR A 69 -26.87 38.20 -0.58
N THR A 70 -27.87 37.52 -1.15
CA THR A 70 -29.28 37.59 -0.75
C THR A 70 -29.48 36.92 0.61
N GLU A 71 -30.14 37.62 1.53
CA GLU A 71 -30.46 37.14 2.88
C GLU A 71 -31.20 35.78 2.82
N GLY A 72 -30.67 34.75 3.50
CA GLY A 72 -31.19 33.38 3.49
C GLY A 72 -30.55 32.41 2.47
N ASN A 73 -29.88 32.92 1.43
CA ASN A 73 -29.11 32.14 0.44
C ASN A 73 -27.67 32.63 0.29
N ALA A 74 -27.20 33.45 1.24
CA ALA A 74 -25.99 34.24 1.11
C ALA A 74 -24.70 33.41 0.88
N ASN A 75 -24.78 32.08 1.00
CA ASN A 75 -23.66 31.18 1.00
C ASN A 75 -23.73 30.11 -0.11
N ILE A 76 -24.75 30.18 -0.99
CA ILE A 76 -24.93 29.26 -2.11
C ILE A 76 -24.38 29.91 -3.37
N SER A 77 -23.60 29.16 -4.14
CA SER A 77 -23.09 29.62 -5.43
C SER A 77 -24.22 29.71 -6.47
N ASP A 78 -24.36 30.87 -7.10
CA ASP A 78 -25.24 31.08 -8.25
C ASP A 78 -24.55 30.72 -9.58
N ALA A 79 -23.31 30.20 -9.53
CA ALA A 79 -22.57 29.78 -10.70
C ALA A 79 -23.25 28.62 -11.45
N PRO A 80 -23.17 28.59 -12.80
CA PRO A 80 -23.54 27.41 -13.55
C PRO A 80 -22.73 26.19 -13.11
N ILE A 81 -23.43 25.10 -12.79
CA ILE A 81 -22.90 23.78 -12.53
C ILE A 81 -23.19 22.96 -13.78
N TYR A 82 -22.13 22.56 -14.47
CA TYR A 82 -22.31 21.75 -15.67
C TYR A 82 -22.49 20.30 -15.27
N PHE A 83 -23.36 19.56 -15.94
CA PHE A 83 -23.51 18.15 -15.61
C PHE A 83 -23.66 17.28 -16.84
N ASN A 84 -23.21 16.03 -16.73
CA ASN A 84 -23.60 14.98 -17.64
C ASN A 84 -24.14 13.78 -16.87
N VAL A 85 -24.72 12.86 -17.62
CA VAL A 85 -25.27 11.61 -17.08
C VAL A 85 -24.63 10.48 -17.84
N ILE A 86 -24.04 9.56 -17.09
CA ILE A 86 -23.47 8.33 -17.63
C ILE A 86 -24.32 7.19 -17.10
N GLU A 87 -24.83 6.38 -18.02
CA GLU A 87 -25.35 5.06 -17.66
C GLU A 87 -24.15 4.16 -17.42
N THR A 88 -23.96 3.77 -16.16
CA THR A 88 -22.93 2.81 -15.78
C THR A 88 -23.44 1.40 -16.00
N GLU A 89 -22.51 0.43 -16.03
CA GLU A 89 -22.92 -0.96 -15.88
C GLU A 89 -23.75 -1.07 -14.61
N GLN A 90 -24.79 -1.89 -14.66
CA GLN A 90 -25.59 -2.27 -13.50
C GLN A 90 -26.74 -1.35 -13.05
N ASN A 91 -27.67 -0.95 -13.95
CA ASN A 91 -28.91 -0.23 -13.59
C ASN A 91 -28.64 0.96 -12.64
N THR A 92 -27.53 1.64 -12.84
CA THR A 92 -27.15 2.83 -12.08
C THR A 92 -26.96 4.00 -13.05
N TRP A 93 -27.21 5.19 -12.53
CA TRP A 93 -26.86 6.43 -13.21
C TRP A 93 -25.80 7.13 -12.39
N THR A 94 -24.78 7.63 -13.08
CA THR A 94 -23.83 8.56 -12.49
C THR A 94 -24.12 9.95 -13.05
N PHE A 95 -24.44 10.88 -12.15
CA PHE A 95 -24.54 12.30 -12.44
C PHE A 95 -23.22 12.96 -12.10
N ASN A 96 -22.45 13.35 -13.10
CA ASN A 96 -21.23 14.12 -12.84
C ASN A 96 -21.57 15.60 -12.91
N TYR A 97 -21.32 16.32 -11.82
CA TYR A 97 -21.41 17.76 -11.71
C TYR A 97 -20.01 18.35 -11.78
N TYR A 98 -19.86 19.40 -12.57
CA TYR A 98 -18.60 20.05 -12.84
C TYR A 98 -18.71 21.53 -12.50
N PHE A 99 -17.76 21.96 -11.68
CA PHE A 99 -17.59 23.33 -11.25
C PHE A 99 -16.46 23.93 -12.06
N TYR A 100 -16.74 25.04 -12.74
CA TYR A 100 -15.74 25.78 -13.50
C TYR A 100 -15.47 27.13 -12.85
N TYR A 101 -14.26 27.34 -12.33
CA TYR A 101 -13.91 28.55 -11.59
C TYR A 101 -12.48 29.01 -11.85
N THR A 102 -12.21 30.32 -11.74
CA THR A 102 -10.86 30.85 -11.96
C THR A 102 -9.93 30.54 -10.79
N TRP A 103 -8.64 30.32 -11.07
CA TRP A 103 -7.61 30.29 -10.04
C TRP A 103 -6.83 31.60 -9.99
N SER A 104 -6.86 32.26 -8.84
CA SER A 104 -6.16 33.53 -8.62
C SER A 104 -4.67 33.36 -8.31
N GLY A 105 -4.14 32.12 -8.32
CA GLY A 105 -2.75 31.85 -7.96
C GLY A 105 -2.45 31.84 -6.48
N GLY A 106 -3.49 31.96 -5.65
CA GLY A 106 -3.38 31.89 -4.21
C GLY A 106 -3.39 30.43 -3.76
N VAL A 107 -2.53 30.11 -2.80
CA VAL A 107 -2.46 28.79 -2.18
C VAL A 107 -2.53 28.95 -0.67
N ASN A 108 -3.39 28.16 -0.02
CA ASN A 108 -3.39 28.09 1.43
C ASN A 108 -2.29 27.13 1.89
N MET A 109 -1.56 27.54 2.91
CA MET A 109 -0.44 26.76 3.43
C MET A 109 -0.40 26.85 4.94
N ASP A 110 0.09 25.78 5.56
CA ASP A 110 0.32 25.71 7.00
C ASP A 110 1.79 25.43 7.29
N SER A 111 2.32 26.22 8.22
CA SER A 111 3.64 26.04 8.79
C SER A 111 3.47 25.43 10.17
N VAL A 112 3.92 24.20 10.34
CA VAL A 112 3.90 23.47 11.62
C VAL A 112 5.33 23.24 12.08
N SER A 113 5.61 23.55 13.34
CA SER A 113 6.88 23.19 13.97
C SER A 113 6.70 22.74 15.41
N SER A 114 7.61 21.87 15.85
CA SER A 114 7.74 21.46 17.24
C SER A 114 9.22 21.63 17.62
N SER A 115 9.59 22.82 18.07
CA SER A 115 10.95 23.10 18.55
C SER A 115 10.93 23.26 20.08
N GLY A 116 11.78 22.50 20.76
CA GLY A 116 11.91 22.56 22.23
C GLY A 116 10.63 22.25 23.01
N GLY A 117 9.73 21.42 22.46
CA GLY A 117 8.43 21.09 23.06
C GLY A 117 7.35 22.18 22.96
N LYS A 118 7.62 23.26 22.21
CA LYS A 118 6.62 24.28 21.87
C LYS A 118 6.17 24.06 20.43
N GLU A 119 4.90 23.73 20.28
CA GLU A 119 4.26 23.66 18.97
C GLU A 119 3.92 25.06 18.48
N SER A 120 4.31 25.37 17.24
CA SER A 120 3.86 26.56 16.54
C SER A 120 3.12 26.17 15.27
N HIS A 121 1.98 26.82 15.05
CA HIS A 121 1.14 26.62 13.89
C HIS A 121 0.76 27.99 13.32
N THR A 122 1.12 28.25 12.08
CA THR A 122 0.72 29.46 11.36
C THR A 122 0.07 29.08 10.05
N SER A 123 -1.19 29.46 9.92
CA SER A 123 -1.98 29.34 8.69
C SER A 123 -1.87 30.62 7.87
N PHE A 124 -1.47 30.50 6.60
CA PHE A 124 -1.23 31.64 5.73
C PHE A 124 -1.65 31.37 4.29
N THR A 125 -1.65 32.44 3.49
CA THR A 125 -1.90 32.39 2.04
C THR A 125 -0.73 33.02 1.30
N LEU A 126 -0.22 32.33 0.29
CA LEU A 126 0.83 32.84 -0.60
C LEU A 126 0.28 33.03 -2.00
N SER A 127 0.66 34.15 -2.63
CA SER A 127 0.30 34.44 -4.00
C SER A 127 1.28 35.41 -4.68
N PRO A 128 1.39 35.41 -6.02
CA PRO A 128 0.78 34.45 -6.92
C PRO A 128 1.78 33.33 -7.31
N PHE A 129 1.29 32.10 -7.44
CA PHE A 129 2.03 30.99 -8.05
C PHE A 129 1.73 30.76 -9.54
N GLY A 130 0.98 31.69 -10.14
CA GLY A 130 0.50 31.64 -11.53
C GLY A 130 -1.00 31.95 -11.56
N VAL A 131 -1.59 32.16 -12.73
CA VAL A 131 -3.04 32.36 -12.84
C VAL A 131 -3.58 31.63 -14.06
N HIS A 132 -4.78 31.06 -13.93
CA HIS A 132 -5.53 30.55 -15.08
C HIS A 132 -7.03 30.81 -14.91
N GLU A 133 -7.71 30.97 -16.04
CA GLU A 133 -9.10 31.45 -16.11
C GLU A 133 -10.14 30.37 -15.79
N GLY A 134 -9.73 29.19 -15.34
CA GLY A 134 -10.63 28.07 -15.09
C GLY A 134 -9.95 26.79 -14.65
N ASP A 135 -10.43 26.11 -13.61
CA ASP A 135 -10.27 24.65 -13.44
C ASP A 135 -11.62 23.94 -13.57
N TRP A 136 -11.61 22.67 -14.00
CA TRP A 136 -12.75 21.78 -14.09
C TRP A 136 -12.70 20.75 -12.97
N GLU A 137 -13.52 20.97 -11.95
CA GLU A 137 -13.51 20.16 -10.74
C GLU A 137 -14.86 19.51 -10.53
N GLY A 138 -14.88 18.37 -9.87
CA GLY A 138 -15.96 17.41 -10.06
C GLY A 138 -16.59 16.96 -8.76
N MET A 139 -17.91 16.81 -8.78
CA MET A 139 -18.67 16.01 -7.84
C MET A 139 -19.51 15.01 -8.64
N SER A 140 -19.27 13.73 -8.47
CA SER A 140 -19.95 12.66 -9.21
C SER A 140 -20.85 11.88 -8.26
N ILE A 141 -22.16 11.88 -8.52
CA ILE A 141 -23.18 11.23 -7.69
C ILE A 141 -23.68 9.97 -8.39
N MET A 142 -23.49 8.82 -7.76
CA MET A 142 -24.04 7.57 -8.24
C MET A 142 -25.39 7.30 -7.59
N VAL A 143 -26.39 6.92 -8.38
CA VAL A 143 -27.72 6.51 -7.92
C VAL A 143 -28.19 5.23 -8.60
N CYS A 144 -29.13 4.51 -7.98
CA CYS A 144 -29.89 3.48 -8.69
C CYS A 144 -30.82 4.12 -9.74
N GLN A 145 -30.89 3.51 -10.92
CA GLN A 145 -31.88 3.85 -11.95
C GLN A 145 -33.27 3.60 -11.39
N SER A 146 -34.08 4.65 -11.32
CA SER A 146 -35.44 4.57 -10.82
C SER A 146 -36.31 5.65 -11.46
N LYS A 147 -37.61 5.36 -11.56
CA LYS A 147 -38.62 6.37 -11.90
C LYS A 147 -38.99 7.24 -10.71
N GLU A 148 -38.61 6.83 -9.51
CA GLU A 148 -38.79 7.53 -8.24
C GLU A 148 -37.44 8.12 -7.77
N VAL A 149 -37.48 9.11 -6.89
CA VAL A 149 -36.28 9.73 -6.32
C VAL A 149 -35.47 8.66 -5.57
N SER A 150 -34.27 8.35 -6.07
CA SER A 150 -33.34 7.44 -5.41
C SER A 150 -32.34 8.20 -4.55
N GLN A 151 -31.97 7.61 -3.42
CA GLN A 151 -30.87 8.13 -2.60
C GLN A 151 -29.55 7.95 -3.36
N PRO A 152 -28.60 8.89 -3.22
CA PRO A 152 -27.22 8.67 -3.60
C PRO A 152 -26.68 7.38 -2.96
N LEU A 153 -25.97 6.58 -3.74
CA LEU A 153 -25.23 5.40 -3.28
C LEU A 153 -23.82 5.81 -2.85
N ALA A 154 -23.19 6.67 -3.66
CA ALA A 154 -21.87 7.20 -3.38
C ALA A 154 -21.73 8.59 -4.02
N ILE A 155 -20.88 9.43 -3.42
CA ILE A 155 -20.51 10.73 -3.97
C ILE A 155 -18.99 10.78 -4.06
N THR A 156 -18.46 11.06 -5.25
CA THR A 156 -17.02 11.24 -5.47
C THR A 156 -16.70 12.70 -5.73
N TYR A 157 -15.85 13.28 -4.90
CA TYR A 157 -15.26 14.60 -5.09
C TYR A 157 -13.91 14.45 -5.77
N GLN A 158 -13.69 15.19 -6.84
CA GLN A 158 -12.47 15.12 -7.64
C GLN A 158 -11.91 16.52 -7.79
N GLN A 159 -10.68 16.71 -7.33
CA GLN A 159 -9.99 17.97 -7.51
C GLN A 159 -8.48 17.80 -7.62
N HIS A 160 -7.82 18.62 -8.42
CA HIS A 160 -6.38 18.50 -8.68
C HIS A 160 -5.98 17.04 -9.01
N ASN A 161 -5.10 16.42 -8.20
CA ASN A 161 -4.77 14.99 -8.22
C ASN A 161 -5.42 14.19 -7.09
N TRP A 162 -6.31 14.82 -6.33
CA TRP A 162 -7.01 14.28 -5.18
C TRP A 162 -8.42 13.80 -5.56
N GLN A 163 -8.84 12.69 -4.96
CA GLN A 163 -10.16 12.13 -5.16
C GLN A 163 -10.61 11.46 -3.87
N GLU A 164 -11.80 11.82 -3.39
CA GLU A 164 -12.45 11.21 -2.23
C GLU A 164 -13.84 10.72 -2.64
N THR A 165 -14.17 9.48 -2.28
CA THR A 165 -15.50 8.92 -2.49
C THR A 165 -16.12 8.57 -1.15
N THR A 166 -17.28 9.15 -0.86
CA THR A 166 -18.07 8.87 0.33
C THR A 166 -19.13 7.81 0.01
N ASP A 167 -19.31 6.84 0.91
CA ASP A 167 -20.33 5.79 0.82
C ASP A 167 -21.61 6.22 1.57
N CYS A 168 -22.62 6.61 0.79
CA CYS A 168 -23.88 7.11 1.35
C CYS A 168 -24.68 6.01 2.06
N THR A 169 -24.44 4.75 1.71
CA THR A 169 -25.15 3.60 2.28
C THR A 169 -24.70 3.28 3.70
N ASN A 170 -23.47 3.68 4.07
CA ASN A 170 -22.95 3.61 5.43
C ASN A 170 -23.16 4.93 6.22
N GLY A 171 -23.88 5.91 5.66
CA GLY A 171 -24.07 7.22 6.27
C GLY A 171 -22.85 8.14 6.23
N GLU A 172 -21.86 7.87 5.36
CA GLU A 172 -20.67 8.74 5.21
C GLU A 172 -20.99 10.02 4.43
N CYS A 173 -22.03 10.00 3.60
CA CYS A 173 -22.46 11.17 2.85
C CYS A 173 -23.10 12.21 3.76
N ILE A 174 -22.54 13.42 3.72
CA ILE A 174 -23.06 14.57 4.44
C ILE A 174 -24.03 15.31 3.53
N PHE A 175 -25.28 15.40 3.96
CA PHE A 175 -26.30 16.17 3.27
C PHE A 175 -26.61 17.47 4.01
N TYR A 176 -26.91 18.52 3.25
CA TYR A 176 -27.19 19.83 3.83
C TYR A 176 -28.64 19.94 4.34
N LYS A 177 -28.83 20.40 5.59
CA LYS A 177 -30.14 20.73 6.21
C LYS A 177 -31.18 19.61 6.08
N ASP A 178 -30.78 18.37 6.36
CA ASP A 178 -31.65 17.18 6.28
C ASP A 178 -32.32 16.96 4.89
N THR A 179 -31.73 17.51 3.83
CA THR A 179 -32.17 17.26 2.44
C THR A 179 -31.41 16.08 1.84
N HIS A 180 -31.81 15.59 0.66
CA HIS A 180 -31.06 14.56 -0.09
C HIS A 180 -30.11 15.17 -1.14
N HIS A 181 -29.78 16.46 -1.01
CA HIS A 181 -28.90 17.14 -1.95
C HIS A 181 -27.46 17.06 -1.47
N ALA A 182 -26.61 16.44 -2.28
CA ALA A 182 -25.16 16.55 -2.12
C ALA A 182 -24.72 18.01 -2.28
N VAL A 183 -23.72 18.41 -1.50
CA VAL A 183 -23.11 19.73 -1.57
C VAL A 183 -21.59 19.61 -1.69
N GLY A 184 -20.97 20.55 -2.38
CA GLY A 184 -19.51 20.72 -2.39
C GLY A 184 -19.14 21.99 -1.65
N PHE A 185 -18.39 21.87 -0.56
CA PHE A 185 -17.86 23.02 0.18
C PHE A 185 -16.65 23.58 -0.58
N SER A 186 -16.73 24.84 -0.99
CA SER A 186 -15.68 25.48 -1.78
C SER A 186 -14.50 25.86 -0.89
N ALA A 187 -13.30 25.48 -1.33
CA ALA A 187 -12.06 25.85 -0.71
C ALA A 187 -11.69 27.29 -1.05
N LEU A 188 -11.13 27.97 -0.06
CA LEU A 188 -10.66 29.34 -0.20
C LEU A 188 -9.45 29.39 -1.14
N HIS A 189 -9.44 30.26 -2.17
CA HIS A 189 -8.32 30.50 -3.10
C HIS A 189 -7.77 29.32 -3.93
N SER A 190 -8.03 28.07 -3.57
CA SER A 190 -7.56 26.86 -4.26
C SER A 190 -8.62 26.19 -5.10
N HIS A 191 -9.81 26.78 -5.14
CA HIS A 191 -10.89 26.50 -6.05
C HIS A 191 -11.60 25.14 -5.81
N ALA A 192 -10.88 24.12 -5.37
CA ALA A 192 -11.27 22.84 -4.78
C ALA A 192 -12.66 22.76 -4.08
N THR A 193 -13.32 21.60 -4.19
CA THR A 193 -14.60 21.28 -3.54
C THR A 193 -14.54 20.00 -2.70
N TYR A 194 -15.04 20.08 -1.45
CA TYR A 194 -14.96 18.99 -0.47
C TYR A 194 -16.33 18.54 0.05
N PRO A 195 -16.45 17.31 0.59
CA PRO A 195 -17.69 16.80 1.19
C PRO A 195 -18.09 17.50 2.50
N LYS A 196 -17.15 18.13 3.20
CA LYS A 196 -17.37 18.74 4.51
C LYS A 196 -16.57 20.04 4.69
N PRO A 197 -17.05 20.94 5.59
CA PRO A 197 -16.22 22.03 6.05
C PRO A 197 -15.07 21.48 6.90
N SER A 198 -13.84 21.88 6.59
CA SER A 198 -12.63 21.57 7.34
C SER A 198 -11.74 22.80 7.39
N TYR A 199 -11.06 22.98 8.52
CA TYR A 199 -10.07 24.04 8.70
C TYR A 199 -8.92 23.82 7.72
N ASP A 200 -8.27 22.66 7.79
CA ASP A 200 -7.22 22.30 6.84
C ASP A 200 -7.53 20.94 6.21
N ASN A 201 -7.56 20.88 4.88
CA ASN A 201 -7.50 19.64 4.11
C ASN A 201 -6.12 19.56 3.49
N VAL A 202 -5.22 18.77 4.07
CA VAL A 202 -3.87 18.58 3.53
C VAL A 202 -3.96 17.74 2.26
N TYR A 203 -3.54 18.31 1.14
CA TYR A 203 -3.52 17.59 -0.14
C TYR A 203 -2.12 17.30 -0.65
N THR A 204 -1.09 18.01 -0.15
CA THR A 204 0.31 17.64 -0.37
C THR A 204 1.21 18.10 0.77
N THR A 205 2.24 17.32 1.03
CA THR A 205 3.26 17.56 2.06
C THR A 205 4.62 17.70 1.39
N VAL A 206 5.37 18.73 1.75
CA VAL A 206 6.72 18.97 1.24
C VAL A 206 7.70 18.78 2.38
N GLU A 207 8.36 17.63 2.39
CA GLU A 207 9.38 17.29 3.38
C GLU A 207 10.69 18.04 3.09
N VAL A 208 11.32 18.60 4.13
CA VAL A 208 12.57 19.37 4.02
C VAL A 208 13.67 18.67 4.83
N PRO A 209 14.44 17.74 4.22
CA PRO A 209 15.23 16.73 4.94
C PRO A 209 16.50 17.24 5.66
N PHE A 210 16.76 18.55 5.70
CA PHE A 210 18.04 19.11 6.13
C PHE A 210 17.93 20.22 7.21
N PHE A 211 16.74 20.54 7.70
CA PHE A 211 16.57 21.40 8.87
C PHE A 211 16.11 20.59 10.08
N PHE A 212 16.96 20.53 11.11
CA PHE A 212 16.52 20.13 12.45
C PHE A 212 15.40 21.10 12.89
N ASP A 213 14.23 20.58 13.26
CA ASP A 213 13.02 21.28 13.73
C ASP A 213 11.96 21.71 12.70
N LEU A 214 12.21 21.64 11.39
CA LEU A 214 11.16 21.84 10.36
C LEU A 214 10.80 20.49 9.72
N GLN A 215 9.67 19.92 10.14
CA GLN A 215 9.25 18.59 9.68
C GLN A 215 8.77 18.61 8.22
N ALA A 216 7.83 19.50 7.91
CA ALA A 216 7.30 19.67 6.56
C ALA A 216 6.60 21.01 6.38
N ILE A 217 6.42 21.41 5.12
CA ILE A 217 5.47 22.45 4.72
C ILE A 217 4.21 21.75 4.21
N LEU A 218 3.06 22.06 4.79
CA LEU A 218 1.77 21.48 4.40
C LEU A 218 1.09 22.43 3.43
N VAL A 219 0.68 21.90 2.28
CA VAL A 219 -0.19 22.61 1.36
C VAL A 219 -1.61 22.12 1.59
N THR A 220 -2.50 23.05 1.88
CA THR A 220 -3.80 22.76 2.46
C THR A 220 -4.90 23.48 1.72
N ASP A 221 -6.12 23.00 1.89
CA ASP A 221 -7.32 23.66 1.43
C ASP A 221 -8.26 23.91 2.59
N ARG A 222 -8.76 25.15 2.67
CA ARG A 222 -9.61 25.58 3.78
C ARG A 222 -11.04 25.76 3.30
N THR A 223 -11.96 24.96 3.82
CA THR A 223 -13.38 25.02 3.47
C THR A 223 -14.25 25.50 4.63
N CYS A 224 -13.74 25.43 5.86
CA CYS A 224 -14.35 25.97 7.07
C CYS A 224 -14.13 27.50 7.15
N TYR A 225 -14.46 28.23 6.09
CA TYR A 225 -14.56 29.68 6.16
C TYR A 225 -15.96 30.06 6.60
N LEU A 226 -16.08 30.35 7.89
CA LEU A 226 -17.31 30.79 8.50
C LEU A 226 -17.54 32.28 8.17
N ARG A 227 -18.54 32.57 7.34
CA ARG A 227 -18.96 33.95 7.09
C ARG A 227 -19.38 34.63 8.41
N GLU A 228 -19.46 35.97 8.40
CA GLU A 228 -19.91 36.74 9.57
C GLU A 228 -21.28 36.27 10.11
N ASP A 229 -22.13 35.70 9.25
CA ASP A 229 -23.46 35.15 9.57
C ASP A 229 -23.46 33.67 9.99
N LYS A 230 -22.29 33.07 10.20
CA LYS A 230 -22.09 31.66 10.56
C LYS A 230 -22.46 30.63 9.49
N THR A 231 -22.41 31.00 8.20
CA THR A 231 -22.65 30.09 7.08
C THR A 231 -21.38 29.78 6.28
N TYR A 232 -21.39 28.67 5.52
CA TYR A 232 -20.28 28.21 4.69
C TYR A 232 -20.58 28.36 3.20
N ASN A 233 -19.61 28.79 2.42
CA ASN A 233 -19.73 28.85 0.96
C ASN A 233 -19.82 27.44 0.36
N MET A 234 -20.87 27.17 -0.40
CA MET A 234 -21.15 25.85 -0.96
C MET A 234 -21.73 25.93 -2.38
N PHE A 235 -21.35 24.94 -3.18
CA PHE A 235 -22.01 24.64 -4.44
C PHE A 235 -23.16 23.68 -4.16
N LYS A 236 -24.35 24.08 -4.61
CA LYS A 236 -25.56 23.28 -4.51
C LYS A 236 -26.21 23.18 -5.89
N PRO A 237 -26.22 21.97 -6.50
CA PRO A 237 -27.00 21.73 -7.71
C PRO A 237 -28.49 22.05 -7.50
N SER A 238 -29.09 22.76 -8.45
CA SER A 238 -30.52 23.08 -8.50
C SER A 238 -30.97 23.23 -9.96
N GLU A 239 -32.27 23.12 -10.22
CA GLU A 239 -32.84 23.29 -11.58
C GLU A 239 -32.46 24.63 -12.25
N LYS A 240 -32.09 25.65 -11.48
CA LYS A 240 -31.78 26.99 -11.99
C LYS A 240 -30.32 27.18 -12.38
N ASN A 241 -29.42 26.37 -11.83
CA ASN A 241 -27.98 26.52 -12.03
C ASN A 241 -27.33 25.26 -12.63
N VAL A 242 -28.06 24.16 -12.84
CA VAL A 242 -27.51 22.98 -13.53
C VAL A 242 -27.71 23.07 -15.05
N LEU A 243 -26.61 22.98 -15.80
CA LEU A 243 -26.61 23.00 -17.27
C LEU A 243 -26.07 21.69 -17.82
N ARG A 244 -26.82 21.03 -18.70
CA ARG A 244 -26.37 19.77 -19.31
C ARG A 244 -25.21 20.03 -20.28
N ILE A 245 -24.13 19.29 -20.13
CA ILE A 245 -23.09 19.10 -21.15
C ILE A 245 -23.40 17.82 -21.93
N GLN A 246 -23.32 17.93 -23.24
CA GLN A 246 -23.46 16.84 -24.20
C GLN A 246 -22.28 15.90 -24.10
N ASN A 247 -22.56 14.61 -24.26
CA ASN A 247 -21.49 13.64 -24.41
C ASN A 247 -20.72 13.92 -25.71
N PRO A 248 -19.43 13.54 -25.79
CA PRO A 248 -18.63 13.72 -27.02
C PRO A 248 -19.30 13.18 -28.29
N SER A 249 -20.02 12.07 -28.18
CA SER A 249 -20.78 11.44 -29.26
C SER A 249 -22.09 12.14 -29.63
N GLU A 250 -22.50 13.17 -28.89
CA GLU A 250 -23.75 13.93 -29.13
C GLU A 250 -23.49 15.29 -29.81
N ILE A 251 -22.23 15.61 -30.11
CA ILE A 251 -21.83 16.87 -30.73
C ILE A 251 -21.58 16.61 -32.22
N GLU A 252 -22.59 16.86 -33.06
CA GLU A 252 -22.54 16.60 -34.50
C GLU A 252 -22.80 17.87 -35.33
N ILE A 253 -22.05 18.03 -36.44
CA ILE A 253 -22.15 19.18 -37.34
C ILE A 253 -23.53 19.20 -38.01
N GLY A 254 -24.27 20.29 -37.81
CA GLY A 254 -25.57 20.51 -38.45
C GLY A 254 -26.75 19.86 -37.73
N GLU A 255 -26.50 19.04 -36.70
CA GLU A 255 -27.53 18.46 -35.83
C GLU A 255 -27.53 19.11 -34.44
N THR A 256 -26.35 19.41 -33.89
CA THR A 256 -26.21 20.12 -32.62
C THR A 256 -26.39 21.62 -32.81
N ASP A 257 -27.14 22.27 -31.90
CA ASP A 257 -27.25 23.74 -31.85
C ASP A 257 -25.84 24.34 -31.77
N GLU A 258 -25.49 25.22 -32.71
CA GLU A 258 -24.15 25.83 -32.81
C GLU A 258 -23.71 26.48 -31.49
N SER A 259 -24.67 26.94 -30.71
CA SER A 259 -24.43 27.55 -29.41
C SER A 259 -23.97 26.56 -28.32
N LEU A 260 -23.89 25.26 -28.64
CA LEU A 260 -23.35 24.19 -27.78
C LEU A 260 -22.01 23.63 -28.28
N TYR A 261 -21.54 24.04 -29.48
CA TYR A 261 -20.32 23.49 -30.07
C TYR A 261 -19.08 23.65 -29.17
N TRP A 262 -19.01 24.73 -28.39
CA TRP A 262 -17.94 24.97 -27.42
C TRP A 262 -17.64 23.78 -26.49
N GLN A 263 -18.63 22.90 -26.23
CA GLN A 263 -18.48 21.71 -25.40
C GLN A 263 -17.51 20.68 -25.99
N GLY A 264 -17.31 20.72 -27.31
CA GLY A 264 -16.38 19.87 -28.05
C GLY A 264 -14.91 20.31 -27.95
N PHE A 265 -14.61 21.45 -27.32
CA PHE A 265 -13.22 21.93 -27.22
C PHE A 265 -12.38 21.07 -26.26
N ALA A 266 -11.38 20.39 -26.80
CA ALA A 266 -10.46 19.51 -26.08
C ALA A 266 -9.17 20.19 -25.58
N GLY A 267 -8.86 21.39 -26.09
CA GLY A 267 -7.64 22.13 -25.74
C GLY A 267 -7.67 22.72 -24.33
N GLN A 268 -6.77 23.66 -24.04
CA GLN A 268 -6.65 24.26 -22.70
C GLN A 268 -7.76 25.29 -22.41
N TRP A 269 -8.48 25.13 -21.29
CA TRP A 269 -9.55 26.02 -20.88
C TRP A 269 -9.01 27.16 -20.00
N GLY A 270 -8.79 28.30 -20.62
CA GLY A 270 -8.23 29.51 -20.04
C GLY A 270 -6.79 29.75 -20.49
N LYS A 271 -6.37 31.01 -20.46
CA LYS A 271 -4.95 31.35 -20.61
C LYS A 271 -4.20 31.03 -19.32
N SER A 272 -3.15 30.22 -19.41
CA SER A 272 -2.18 30.10 -18.32
C SER A 272 -1.20 31.27 -18.38
N THR A 273 -1.08 32.03 -17.30
CA THR A 273 -0.02 33.03 -17.17
C THR A 273 0.97 32.55 -16.12
N GLU A 274 2.14 32.09 -16.59
CA GLU A 274 3.30 31.94 -15.72
C GLU A 274 3.70 33.34 -15.24
N LEU A 275 3.50 33.61 -13.96
CA LEU A 275 3.93 34.87 -13.38
C LEU A 275 5.40 34.70 -12.99
N ASN A 276 6.30 35.41 -13.68
CA ASN A 276 7.72 35.55 -13.33
C ASN A 276 7.94 36.35 -12.03
N SER A 277 6.96 36.37 -11.12
CA SER A 277 7.03 37.07 -9.84
C SER A 277 7.27 36.07 -8.71
N THR A 278 8.18 36.40 -7.82
CA THR A 278 8.33 35.70 -6.54
C THR A 278 6.99 35.76 -5.78
N PRO A 279 6.50 34.63 -5.24
CA PRO A 279 5.29 34.63 -4.43
C PRO A 279 5.47 35.56 -3.21
N LYS A 280 4.36 36.16 -2.78
CA LYS A 280 4.27 37.08 -1.66
C LYS A 280 3.28 36.54 -0.64
N LEU A 281 3.52 36.91 0.61
CA LEU A 281 2.58 36.67 1.69
C LEU A 281 1.40 37.64 1.56
N GLU A 282 0.20 37.10 1.38
CA GLU A 282 -1.01 37.90 1.28
C GLU A 282 -1.53 38.25 2.67
N PHE A 283 -1.79 37.22 3.47
CA PHE A 283 -2.30 37.36 4.84
C PHE A 283 -2.13 36.06 5.64
N CYS A 284 -2.33 36.16 6.96
CA CYS A 284 -2.41 35.03 7.86
C CYS A 284 -3.81 34.91 8.45
N MET A 285 -4.16 33.69 8.88
CA MET A 285 -5.43 33.37 9.49
C MET A 285 -5.25 33.10 10.98
N SER A 286 -6.27 33.43 11.76
CA SER A 286 -6.34 33.07 13.18
C SER A 286 -6.27 31.55 13.37
N LYS A 287 -5.96 31.08 14.58
CA LYS A 287 -5.85 29.64 14.90
C LYS A 287 -7.14 28.86 14.64
N ASP A 288 -8.29 29.52 14.82
CA ASP A 288 -9.62 28.99 14.49
C ASP A 288 -10.04 29.28 13.03
N GLN A 289 -9.15 29.90 12.25
CA GLN A 289 -9.28 30.25 10.84
C GLN A 289 -10.56 31.01 10.46
N THR A 290 -11.13 31.74 11.40
CA THR A 290 -12.33 32.54 11.18
C THR A 290 -12.02 33.99 10.79
N LYS A 291 -10.77 34.45 10.98
CA LYS A 291 -10.39 35.86 10.78
C LYS A 291 -9.01 36.00 10.15
N ILE A 292 -8.85 37.01 9.30
CA ILE A 292 -7.52 37.50 8.93
C ILE A 292 -6.88 38.16 10.15
N ILE A 293 -5.63 37.80 10.41
CA ILE A 293 -4.79 38.41 11.44
C ILE A 293 -3.47 38.90 10.83
N ASP A 294 -2.76 39.75 11.57
CA ASP A 294 -1.39 40.08 11.23
C ASP A 294 -0.51 38.82 11.33
N CYS A 295 0.30 38.60 10.32
CA CYS A 295 1.25 37.50 10.31
C CYS A 295 2.33 37.69 11.39
N PRO A 296 2.73 36.62 12.09
CA PRO A 296 3.74 36.74 13.14
C PRO A 296 5.09 37.18 12.55
N ASP A 297 5.78 38.05 13.27
CA ASP A 297 7.14 38.49 12.95
C ASP A 297 8.20 37.46 13.40
N ASP A 298 9.47 37.74 13.10
CA ASP A 298 10.61 36.89 13.46
C ASP A 298 10.79 36.71 14.97
N LYS A 299 10.34 37.68 15.78
CA LYS A 299 10.41 37.62 17.24
C LYS A 299 9.30 36.78 17.85
N THR A 300 8.10 36.82 17.25
CA THR A 300 6.91 36.11 17.74
C THR A 300 6.84 34.68 17.23
N ASN A 301 7.22 34.43 15.97
CA ASN A 301 7.35 33.08 15.43
C ASN A 301 8.58 32.97 14.50
N PRO A 302 9.78 32.65 15.05
CA PRO A 302 11.00 32.52 14.26
C PRO A 302 10.93 31.38 13.23
N THR A 303 10.16 30.32 13.50
CA THR A 303 9.97 29.22 12.53
C THR A 303 9.18 29.70 11.32
N PHE A 304 8.08 30.43 11.52
CA PHE A 304 7.32 31.00 10.43
C PHE A 304 8.17 31.97 9.59
N ALA A 305 8.98 32.81 10.24
CA ALA A 305 9.90 33.71 9.55
C ALA A 305 10.94 32.94 8.71
N LEU A 306 11.47 31.83 9.23
CA LEU A 306 12.36 30.93 8.48
C LEU A 306 11.63 30.32 7.27
N VAL A 307 10.40 29.84 7.44
CA VAL A 307 9.58 29.28 6.34
C VAL A 307 9.36 30.33 5.24
N MET A 308 9.06 31.58 5.60
CA MET A 308 8.98 32.69 4.63
C MET A 308 10.30 32.96 3.89
N GLN A 309 11.44 32.80 4.55
CA GLN A 309 12.76 32.93 3.91
C GLN A 309 13.04 31.76 2.96
N LEU A 310 12.69 30.52 3.36
CA LEU A 310 12.85 29.32 2.54
C LEU A 310 11.98 29.33 1.29
N MET A 311 10.80 29.92 1.35
CA MET A 311 9.94 30.11 0.18
C MET A 311 10.34 31.32 -0.68
N GLY A 312 11.41 32.03 -0.31
CA GLY A 312 11.90 33.20 -1.04
C GLY A 312 11.02 34.44 -0.89
N VAL A 313 10.02 34.42 0.00
CA VAL A 313 9.13 35.56 0.27
C VAL A 313 9.88 36.65 1.02
N ASN A 314 10.61 36.25 2.07
CA ASN A 314 11.45 37.14 2.87
C ASN A 314 12.91 37.02 2.46
N LYS A 315 13.61 38.17 2.38
CA LYS A 315 15.06 38.17 2.15
C LYS A 315 15.79 37.69 3.39
N THR A 316 16.87 36.96 3.18
CA THR A 316 17.81 36.55 4.24
C THR A 316 19.24 36.87 3.83
N ASN A 317 20.04 37.27 4.81
CA ASN A 317 21.49 37.46 4.64
C ASN A 317 22.27 36.17 4.95
N ASP A 318 21.61 35.15 5.50
CA ASP A 318 22.22 33.86 5.82
C ASP A 318 22.44 33.03 4.56
N GLU A 319 23.69 32.67 4.28
CA GLU A 319 24.04 31.93 3.06
C GLU A 319 23.46 30.51 3.02
N ILE A 320 23.32 29.87 4.19
CA ILE A 320 22.76 28.52 4.32
C ILE A 320 21.26 28.59 4.01
N VAL A 321 20.55 29.56 4.57
CA VAL A 321 19.12 29.74 4.31
C VAL A 321 18.86 30.13 2.86
N ARG A 322 19.72 30.95 2.23
CA ARG A 322 19.63 31.23 0.78
C ARG A 322 19.85 29.97 -0.07
N GLY A 323 20.86 29.16 0.28
CA GLY A 323 21.11 27.87 -0.39
C GLY A 323 19.92 26.93 -0.27
N ALA A 324 19.38 26.81 0.94
CA ALA A 324 18.17 26.04 1.23
C ALA A 324 16.93 26.52 0.48
N ALA A 325 16.71 27.84 0.43
CA ALA A 325 15.59 28.45 -0.29
C ALA A 325 15.63 28.11 -1.79
N SER A 326 16.82 27.98 -2.38
CA SER A 326 16.95 27.54 -3.78
C SER A 326 16.48 26.09 -4.01
N ILE A 327 16.72 25.21 -3.04
CA ILE A 327 16.29 23.80 -3.09
C ILE A 327 14.78 23.69 -2.86
N VAL A 328 14.27 24.35 -1.82
CA VAL A 328 12.83 24.39 -1.52
C VAL A 328 12.06 25.03 -2.68
N GLY A 329 12.56 26.14 -3.21
CA GLY A 329 12.02 26.77 -4.42
C GLY A 329 12.01 25.81 -5.61
N ALA A 330 13.09 25.07 -5.86
CA ALA A 330 13.14 24.08 -6.93
C ALA A 330 12.14 22.91 -6.75
N ALA A 331 11.75 22.58 -5.52
CA ALA A 331 10.73 21.56 -5.24
C ALA A 331 9.30 22.11 -5.33
N LEU A 332 9.06 23.35 -4.85
CA LEU A 332 7.75 23.99 -4.84
C LEU A 332 7.33 24.50 -6.22
N ILE A 333 8.26 25.05 -7.01
CA ILE A 333 7.97 25.62 -8.32
C ILE A 333 7.28 24.58 -9.23
N PRO A 334 7.78 23.33 -9.40
CA PRO A 334 7.08 22.33 -10.21
C PRO A 334 5.71 21.91 -9.68
N ILE A 335 5.49 21.95 -8.37
CA ILE A 335 4.19 21.59 -7.75
C ILE A 335 3.17 22.66 -8.11
N PHE A 336 3.53 23.93 -7.93
CA PHE A 336 2.60 25.04 -8.18
C PHE A 336 2.54 25.49 -9.64
N SER A 337 3.59 25.29 -10.43
CA SER A 337 3.58 25.58 -11.87
C SER A 337 2.74 24.57 -12.66
N LYS A 338 2.56 23.35 -12.16
CA LYS A 338 1.56 22.42 -12.72
C LYS A 338 0.14 22.89 -12.40
N ALA A 339 -0.10 23.38 -11.20
CA ALA A 339 -1.37 23.98 -10.81
C ALA A 339 -1.68 25.28 -11.57
N SER A 340 -0.68 25.96 -12.13
CA SER A 340 -0.88 27.18 -12.93
C SER A 340 -1.27 26.94 -14.38
N SER A 341 -1.21 25.68 -14.84
CA SER A 341 -1.64 25.33 -16.19
C SER A 341 -3.16 25.16 -16.24
N SER A 342 -3.80 25.81 -17.21
CA SER A 342 -5.22 25.64 -17.49
C SER A 342 -5.50 24.18 -17.87
N PRO A 343 -6.60 23.60 -17.37
CA PRO A 343 -6.94 22.21 -17.63
C PRO A 343 -7.29 22.01 -19.09
N THR A 344 -7.17 20.77 -19.56
CA THR A 344 -7.80 20.38 -20.82
C THR A 344 -9.32 20.35 -20.68
N GLY A 345 -10.01 20.50 -21.81
CA GLY A 345 -11.46 20.49 -21.84
C GLY A 345 -12.12 19.20 -21.41
N PRO A 346 -13.45 19.27 -21.20
CA PRO A 346 -14.25 18.19 -20.63
C PRO A 346 -14.11 16.87 -21.41
N ILE A 347 -14.06 16.94 -22.74
CA ILE A 347 -13.94 15.78 -23.63
C ILE A 347 -12.65 14.96 -23.45
N MET A 348 -11.59 15.54 -22.87
CA MET A 348 -10.29 14.87 -22.70
C MET A 348 -10.11 14.19 -21.35
N LYS A 349 -10.91 14.55 -20.34
CA LYS A 349 -10.78 14.02 -18.99
C LYS A 349 -11.61 12.72 -18.90
N GLU A 350 -10.96 11.60 -18.57
CA GLU A 350 -11.62 10.26 -18.56
C GLU A 350 -12.88 10.21 -17.68
N HIS A 351 -12.90 10.93 -16.56
CA HIS A 351 -14.05 10.98 -15.65
C HIS A 351 -15.30 11.66 -16.25
N TRP A 352 -15.19 12.28 -17.43
CA TRP A 352 -16.36 12.77 -18.18
C TRP A 352 -17.06 11.67 -18.96
N SER A 353 -16.40 10.55 -19.19
CA SER A 353 -16.95 9.43 -19.97
C SER A 353 -17.06 8.14 -19.16
N LYS A 354 -16.42 8.06 -18.00
CA LYS A 354 -16.41 6.85 -17.15
C LYS A 354 -16.45 7.18 -15.67
N TRP A 355 -17.29 6.44 -14.94
CA TRP A 355 -17.18 6.38 -13.49
C TRP A 355 -15.89 5.64 -13.11
N ARG A 356 -15.19 6.14 -12.09
CA ARG A 356 -14.02 5.48 -11.51
C ARG A 356 -14.38 4.85 -10.18
N GLU A 357 -14.15 3.54 -10.06
CA GLU A 357 -14.30 2.81 -8.81
C GLU A 357 -13.43 3.43 -7.70
N SER A 358 -13.99 3.54 -6.50
CA SER A 358 -13.25 4.04 -5.35
C SER A 358 -12.22 3.00 -4.91
N ARG A 359 -10.98 3.46 -4.65
CA ARG A 359 -9.91 2.62 -4.08
C ARG A 359 -10.15 2.27 -2.60
N SER A 360 -10.98 3.04 -1.91
CA SER A 360 -11.14 2.99 -0.44
C SER A 360 -12.53 2.60 0.04
N SER A 361 -13.58 2.76 -0.76
CA SER A 361 -14.97 2.58 -0.29
C SER A 361 -15.29 1.12 0.11
N PRO A 362 -15.80 0.90 1.35
CA PRO A 362 -16.20 -0.42 1.84
C PRO A 362 -17.33 -1.07 1.03
N LEU A 363 -18.21 -0.27 0.41
CA LEU A 363 -19.28 -0.75 -0.48
C LEU A 363 -18.73 -1.63 -1.60
N TRP A 364 -17.72 -1.13 -2.31
CA TRP A 364 -17.11 -1.81 -3.45
C TRP A 364 -16.25 -3.02 -3.03
N LYS A 365 -15.62 -2.96 -1.87
CA LYS A 365 -14.82 -4.08 -1.32
C LYS A 365 -15.67 -5.28 -0.89
N LYS A 366 -16.95 -5.08 -0.59
CA LYS A 366 -17.87 -6.14 -0.10
C LYS A 366 -18.72 -6.79 -1.20
N LEU A 367 -18.66 -6.28 -2.43
CA LEU A 367 -19.43 -6.81 -3.54
C LEU A 367 -18.59 -7.83 -4.30
N ASP A 368 -19.15 -9.02 -4.51
CA ASP A 368 -18.57 -9.96 -5.46
C ASP A 368 -18.60 -9.32 -6.86
N LYS A 369 -17.51 -9.47 -7.61
CA LYS A 369 -17.33 -8.88 -8.96
C LYS A 369 -18.45 -9.21 -9.95
N ASN A 370 -19.32 -10.17 -9.63
CA ASN A 370 -20.40 -10.66 -10.48
C ASN A 370 -21.81 -10.40 -9.88
N THR A 371 -21.93 -9.55 -8.85
CA THR A 371 -23.22 -9.26 -8.22
C THR A 371 -24.13 -8.58 -9.24
N ALA A 372 -25.31 -9.15 -9.49
CA ALA A 372 -26.27 -8.59 -10.42
C ALA A 372 -26.83 -7.27 -9.89
N SER A 373 -27.06 -6.34 -10.80
CA SER A 373 -27.41 -4.93 -10.61
C SER A 373 -28.70 -4.68 -9.85
N ASN A 374 -29.69 -5.52 -10.12
CA ASN A 374 -30.98 -5.52 -9.44
C ASN A 374 -30.85 -6.07 -8.01
N GLU A 375 -29.96 -7.03 -7.79
CA GLU A 375 -29.63 -7.56 -6.47
C GLU A 375 -28.84 -6.53 -5.65
N TYR A 376 -27.93 -5.78 -6.27
CA TYR A 376 -27.21 -4.65 -5.68
C TYR A 376 -28.15 -3.56 -5.14
N CYS A 377 -29.03 -3.01 -5.98
CA CYS A 377 -30.02 -2.01 -5.55
C CYS A 377 -31.06 -2.57 -4.56
N ARG A 378 -31.41 -3.87 -4.65
CA ARG A 378 -32.34 -4.52 -3.72
C ARG A 378 -31.72 -4.76 -2.34
N VAL A 379 -30.48 -5.23 -2.27
CA VAL A 379 -29.76 -5.47 -0.99
C VAL A 379 -29.56 -4.16 -0.24
N LEU A 380 -29.27 -3.06 -0.95
CA LEU A 380 -29.09 -1.74 -0.32
C LEU A 380 -30.39 -1.16 0.25
N SER A 381 -31.55 -1.39 -0.38
CA SER A 381 -32.85 -1.00 0.18
C SER A 381 -33.22 -1.71 1.50
N ILE A 382 -32.53 -2.81 1.84
CA ILE A 382 -32.70 -3.55 3.09
C ILE A 382 -31.75 -3.00 4.18
N VAL A 383 -30.64 -2.35 3.81
CA VAL A 383 -29.63 -1.81 4.73
C VAL A 383 -29.96 -0.38 5.18
N THR A 384 -30.78 0.36 4.44
CA THR A 384 -31.19 1.75 4.75
C THR A 384 -32.22 1.90 5.88
N ASP A 385 -32.58 0.84 6.60
CA ASP A 385 -33.36 0.93 7.84
C ASP A 385 -32.41 1.28 9.02
N THR A 386 -32.06 2.57 9.09
CA THR A 386 -30.95 3.20 9.85
C THR A 386 -31.14 3.25 11.38
N GLY A 387 -31.91 2.34 11.97
CA GLY A 387 -32.22 2.38 13.39
C GLY A 387 -31.13 1.86 14.34
N ASN A 388 -30.21 0.98 13.91
CA ASN A 388 -29.29 0.30 14.83
C ASN A 388 -28.07 -0.32 14.12
N LEU A 389 -27.05 0.46 13.74
CA LEU A 389 -25.74 -0.14 13.45
C LEU A 389 -24.59 0.59 14.16
N PRO A 390 -23.68 -0.16 14.83
CA PRO A 390 -22.58 0.44 15.56
C PRO A 390 -21.51 0.99 14.62
N GLU A 391 -20.94 2.11 15.03
CA GLU A 391 -19.78 2.79 14.46
C GLU A 391 -18.62 1.78 14.23
N LYS A 392 -18.21 1.57 12.98
CA LYS A 392 -17.15 0.60 12.65
C LYS A 392 -15.84 1.32 12.37
N ARG A 393 -14.90 1.21 13.32
CA ARG A 393 -13.46 1.45 13.11
C ARG A 393 -12.94 0.52 12.00
N GLU A 394 -11.98 1.02 11.21
CA GLU A 394 -11.20 0.18 10.29
C GLU A 394 -10.39 -0.85 11.09
N ASP A 395 -10.96 -2.05 11.24
CA ASP A 395 -10.19 -3.22 11.61
C ASP A 395 -9.20 -3.51 10.48
N ILE A 396 -7.90 -3.46 10.80
CA ILE A 396 -6.88 -4.14 10.00
C ILE A 396 -7.40 -5.56 9.78
N ASP A 397 -7.53 -6.00 8.52
CA ASP A 397 -8.05 -7.33 8.18
C ASP A 397 -7.01 -8.41 8.51
N VAL A 398 -6.76 -8.58 9.81
CA VAL A 398 -5.91 -9.60 10.40
C VAL A 398 -6.40 -10.98 9.92
N LYS A 399 -7.70 -11.15 9.71
CA LYS A 399 -8.29 -12.39 9.21
C LYS A 399 -7.88 -12.65 7.74
N GLY A 400 -7.95 -11.65 6.87
CA GLY A 400 -7.52 -11.76 5.47
C GLY A 400 -6.02 -12.00 5.32
N ASN A 401 -5.20 -11.31 6.11
CA ASN A 401 -3.75 -11.55 6.14
C ASN A 401 -3.40 -12.95 6.66
N ILE A 402 -4.08 -13.43 7.72
CA ILE A 402 -3.93 -14.81 8.23
C ILE A 402 -4.34 -15.83 7.18
N ILE A 403 -5.48 -15.64 6.51
CA ILE A 403 -5.96 -16.57 5.48
C ILE A 403 -5.01 -16.59 4.27
N GLY A 404 -4.56 -15.43 3.79
CA GLY A 404 -3.62 -15.34 2.67
C GLY A 404 -2.31 -16.08 2.94
N MET A 405 -1.78 -15.97 4.16
CA MET A 405 -0.55 -16.67 4.55
C MET A 405 -0.76 -18.17 4.76
N ILE A 406 -1.87 -18.59 5.37
CA ILE A 406 -2.24 -20.01 5.47
C ILE A 406 -2.33 -20.60 4.06
N VAL A 407 -2.95 -19.90 3.11
CA VAL A 407 -3.06 -20.35 1.71
C VAL A 407 -1.70 -20.42 1.04
N LEU A 408 -0.80 -19.44 1.25
CA LEU A 408 0.56 -19.49 0.70
C LEU A 408 1.36 -20.66 1.26
N CYS A 409 1.35 -20.84 2.58
CA CYS A 409 2.07 -21.93 3.25
C CYS A 409 1.50 -23.31 2.88
N VAL A 410 0.17 -23.46 2.88
CA VAL A 410 -0.51 -24.69 2.42
C VAL A 410 -0.22 -24.92 0.94
N GLY A 411 -0.25 -23.90 0.11
CA GLY A 411 0.07 -23.99 -1.32
C GLY A 411 1.49 -24.48 -1.58
N ILE A 412 2.47 -23.97 -0.82
CA ILE A 412 3.88 -24.40 -0.93
C ILE A 412 4.08 -25.81 -0.37
N VAL A 413 3.40 -26.19 0.73
CA VAL A 413 3.42 -27.56 1.25
C VAL A 413 2.81 -28.53 0.24
N ILE A 414 1.66 -28.20 -0.35
CA ILE A 414 1.02 -28.99 -1.40
C ILE A 414 1.93 -29.10 -2.62
N LEU A 415 2.56 -28.02 -3.06
CA LEU A 415 3.50 -28.02 -4.18
C LEU A 415 4.70 -28.94 -3.89
N ASN A 416 5.25 -28.90 -2.68
CA ASN A 416 6.35 -29.79 -2.28
C ASN A 416 5.90 -31.25 -2.19
N ILE A 417 4.73 -31.54 -1.62
CA ILE A 417 4.14 -32.89 -1.61
C ILE A 417 3.92 -33.37 -3.05
N PHE A 418 3.44 -32.51 -3.94
CA PHE A 418 3.22 -32.84 -5.35
C PHE A 418 4.54 -33.12 -6.07
N ILE A 419 5.58 -32.32 -5.85
CA ILE A 419 6.93 -32.56 -6.38
C ILE A 419 7.49 -33.88 -5.84
N LEU A 420 7.35 -34.15 -4.53
CA LEU A 420 7.77 -35.40 -3.90
C LEU A 420 7.00 -36.60 -4.46
N GLN A 421 5.67 -36.55 -4.57
CA GLN A 421 4.86 -37.67 -5.07
C GLN A 421 5.04 -37.91 -6.57
N CYS A 422 5.15 -36.86 -7.39
CA CYS A 422 5.47 -36.99 -8.80
C CYS A 422 6.85 -37.62 -9.02
N ARG A 423 7.80 -37.40 -8.09
CA ARG A 423 9.15 -37.97 -8.17
C ARG A 423 9.29 -39.36 -7.55
N VAL A 424 8.53 -39.70 -6.51
CA VAL A 424 8.46 -41.09 -6.00
C VAL A 424 7.88 -42.04 -7.07
N LYS A 425 7.09 -41.51 -8.02
CA LYS A 425 6.66 -42.26 -9.23
C LYS A 425 7.73 -42.34 -10.33
N LEU A 426 8.77 -41.50 -10.33
CA LEU A 426 9.95 -41.70 -11.17
C LEU A 426 10.81 -42.80 -10.55
N LYS A 427 10.47 -44.05 -10.91
CA LYS A 427 11.27 -45.27 -10.89
C LYS A 427 12.47 -45.26 -9.92
N GLY A 428 12.30 -45.95 -8.79
CA GLY A 428 13.42 -46.44 -8.01
C GLY A 428 14.28 -47.40 -8.84
N VAL A 429 15.31 -46.88 -9.49
CA VAL A 429 16.32 -47.68 -10.18
C VAL A 429 17.67 -47.00 -9.93
N LEU A 430 18.38 -47.45 -8.89
CA LEU A 430 19.70 -46.94 -8.50
C LEU A 430 20.81 -47.26 -9.51
N LEU A 431 20.52 -48.11 -10.50
CA LEU A 431 21.40 -48.47 -11.61
C LEU A 431 20.50 -48.60 -12.84
N TYR A 432 20.43 -47.57 -13.67
CA TYR A 432 19.68 -47.65 -14.93
C TYR A 432 20.35 -48.69 -15.81
N ILE A 433 19.76 -49.88 -15.89
CA ILE A 433 20.12 -50.86 -16.91
C ILE A 433 19.36 -50.44 -18.15
N ASP A 434 20.09 -50.10 -19.20
CA ASP A 434 19.50 -49.91 -20.51
C ASP A 434 18.84 -51.23 -20.93
N GLU A 435 17.52 -51.20 -21.15
CA GLU A 435 16.73 -52.40 -21.45
C GLU A 435 17.15 -53.05 -22.78
N ASP A 436 17.70 -52.26 -23.71
CA ASP A 436 18.07 -52.72 -25.05
C ASP A 436 19.50 -53.30 -25.08
N THR A 437 20.41 -52.74 -24.28
CA THR A 437 21.83 -53.16 -24.27
C THR A 437 22.22 -54.02 -23.07
N GLY A 438 21.43 -53.99 -21.99
CA GLY A 438 21.77 -54.61 -20.71
C GLY A 438 22.93 -53.94 -19.98
N GLU A 439 23.46 -52.82 -20.51
CA GLU A 439 24.53 -52.07 -19.88
C GLU A 439 24.00 -51.20 -18.74
N VAL A 440 24.77 -51.13 -17.65
CA VAL A 440 24.48 -50.20 -16.56
C VAL A 440 24.98 -48.82 -16.97
N LEU A 441 24.05 -47.88 -17.07
CA LEU A 441 24.32 -46.48 -17.39
C LEU A 441 24.97 -45.77 -16.19
N GLN A 442 25.93 -44.90 -16.49
CA GLN A 442 26.58 -44.06 -15.49
C GLN A 442 25.55 -43.16 -14.79
N PRO A 443 25.61 -43.06 -13.45
CA PRO A 443 24.88 -42.05 -12.70
C PRO A 443 25.11 -40.63 -13.26
N GLY A 444 24.11 -40.09 -13.97
CA GLY A 444 24.18 -38.76 -14.56
C GLY A 444 23.94 -37.63 -13.55
N ARG A 445 24.10 -36.37 -14.00
CA ARG A 445 23.80 -35.16 -13.22
C ARG A 445 22.39 -35.15 -12.62
N GLN A 446 21.43 -35.78 -13.32
CA GLN A 446 20.06 -35.91 -12.86
C GLN A 446 19.96 -36.74 -11.58
N LEU A 447 20.65 -37.89 -11.51
CA LEU A 447 20.66 -38.73 -10.31
C LEU A 447 21.37 -38.05 -9.14
N TRP A 448 22.46 -37.33 -9.41
CA TRP A 448 23.12 -36.50 -8.39
C TRP A 448 22.15 -35.46 -7.83
N PHE A 449 21.47 -34.73 -8.71
CA PHE A 449 20.49 -33.73 -8.32
C PHE A 449 19.36 -34.37 -7.52
N ASP A 450 18.82 -35.51 -7.95
CA ASP A 450 17.74 -36.19 -7.25
C ASP A 450 18.16 -36.73 -5.87
N THR A 451 19.43 -37.13 -5.73
CA THR A 451 20.01 -37.55 -4.44
C THR A 451 20.17 -36.37 -3.47
N HIS A 452 20.49 -35.18 -4.00
CA HIS A 452 20.74 -33.98 -3.20
C HIS A 452 19.55 -33.01 -3.15
N PHE A 453 18.48 -33.26 -3.91
CA PHE A 453 17.37 -32.32 -4.08
C PHE A 453 16.72 -31.97 -2.75
N SER A 454 16.43 -32.99 -1.93
CA SER A 454 15.88 -32.80 -0.59
C SER A 454 16.79 -31.91 0.25
N ALA A 455 18.12 -32.09 0.18
CA ALA A 455 19.08 -31.27 0.93
C ALA A 455 19.17 -29.83 0.39
N ILE A 456 19.12 -29.63 -0.93
CA ILE A 456 19.16 -28.30 -1.58
C ILE A 456 17.91 -27.49 -1.26
N VAL A 457 16.72 -28.06 -1.55
CA VAL A 457 15.43 -27.41 -1.29
C VAL A 457 15.29 -27.11 0.20
N TYR A 458 15.71 -28.06 1.04
CA TYR A 458 15.77 -27.89 2.48
C TYR A 458 16.63 -26.70 2.88
N THR A 459 17.88 -26.59 2.41
CA THR A 459 18.79 -25.52 2.84
C THR A 459 18.26 -24.16 2.45
N ILE A 460 17.76 -24.02 1.22
CA ILE A 460 17.22 -22.76 0.71
C ILE A 460 15.98 -22.36 1.49
N TRP A 461 15.03 -23.29 1.67
CA TRP A 461 13.77 -23.03 2.34
C TRP A 461 13.95 -22.74 3.83
N PHE A 462 14.73 -23.57 4.52
CA PHE A 462 15.01 -23.44 5.94
C PHE A 462 15.76 -22.13 6.22
N MET A 463 16.86 -21.86 5.52
CA MET A 463 17.61 -20.62 5.71
C MET A 463 16.71 -19.40 5.44
N GLY A 464 15.89 -19.46 4.39
CA GLY A 464 14.93 -18.39 4.09
C GLY A 464 13.93 -18.15 5.22
N CYS A 465 13.19 -19.19 5.65
CA CYS A 465 12.13 -19.05 6.64
C CYS A 465 12.66 -18.81 8.06
N ALA A 466 13.74 -19.49 8.44
CA ALA A 466 14.29 -19.38 9.79
C ALA A 466 15.05 -18.06 9.98
N MET A 467 15.83 -17.60 8.99
CA MET A 467 16.49 -16.29 9.09
C MET A 467 15.47 -15.16 9.01
N ALA A 468 14.55 -15.18 8.03
CA ALA A 468 13.52 -14.15 7.92
C ALA A 468 12.62 -14.15 9.17
N GLY A 469 12.18 -15.32 9.62
CA GLY A 469 11.39 -15.47 10.84
C GLY A 469 12.13 -14.96 12.08
N PHE A 470 13.43 -15.28 12.23
CA PHE A 470 14.25 -14.80 13.33
C PHE A 470 14.39 -13.27 13.31
N PHE A 471 14.69 -12.65 12.17
CA PHE A 471 14.82 -11.19 12.10
C PHE A 471 13.48 -10.47 12.31
N LEU A 472 12.39 -10.99 11.74
CA LEU A 472 11.04 -10.45 11.92
C LEU A 472 10.52 -10.64 13.35
N PHE A 473 11.02 -11.63 14.08
CA PHE A 473 10.67 -11.84 15.49
C PHE A 473 11.57 -11.04 16.44
N ALA A 474 12.89 -11.19 16.32
CA ALA A 474 13.85 -10.70 17.30
C ALA A 474 13.99 -9.17 17.27
N ILE A 475 13.99 -8.54 16.10
CA ILE A 475 14.16 -7.08 16.01
C ILE A 475 12.95 -6.35 16.61
N PRO A 476 11.70 -6.66 16.22
CA PRO A 476 10.55 -5.96 16.81
C PRO A 476 10.32 -6.36 18.27
N LEU A 477 10.66 -7.59 18.67
CA LEU A 477 10.58 -8.00 20.09
C LEU A 477 11.59 -7.22 20.94
N HIS A 478 12.79 -6.98 20.43
CA HIS A 478 13.80 -6.21 21.15
C HIS A 478 13.34 -4.77 21.37
N HIS A 479 12.88 -4.08 20.33
CA HIS A 479 12.32 -2.72 20.46
C HIS A 479 11.11 -2.69 21.40
N TYR A 480 10.21 -3.67 21.30
CA TYR A 480 9.06 -3.78 22.21
C TYR A 480 9.49 -3.94 23.68
N LEU A 481 10.54 -4.73 23.95
CA LEU A 481 11.07 -4.91 25.30
C LEU A 481 11.83 -3.68 25.81
N GLU A 482 12.53 -2.94 24.96
CA GLU A 482 13.16 -1.65 25.31
C GLU A 482 12.10 -0.61 25.66
N LEU A 483 11.03 -0.53 24.88
CA LEU A 483 9.90 0.35 25.16
C LEU A 483 9.24 0.00 26.51
N LEU A 484 9.09 -1.29 26.80
CA LEU A 484 8.61 -1.79 28.08
C LEU A 484 9.57 -1.46 29.23
N GLU A 485 10.89 -1.52 29.01
CA GLU A 485 11.90 -1.17 30.01
C GLU A 485 11.85 0.32 30.39
N GLU A 486 11.67 1.19 29.40
CA GLU A 486 11.56 2.63 29.64
C GLU A 486 10.29 3.01 30.45
N HIS A 487 9.22 2.21 30.29
CA HIS A 487 7.88 2.58 30.77
C HIS A 487 7.36 1.72 31.93
N ILE A 488 7.82 0.49 32.09
CA ILE A 488 7.39 -0.46 33.12
C ILE A 488 8.59 -0.96 33.91
N SER A 489 8.79 -0.39 35.09
CA SER A 489 9.87 -0.77 35.99
C SER A 489 9.51 -1.99 36.87
N GLY A 490 10.54 -2.72 37.32
CA GLY A 490 10.39 -3.87 38.22
C GLY A 490 10.43 -5.25 37.54
N ILE A 491 10.52 -5.29 36.21
CA ILE A 491 10.81 -6.49 35.43
C ILE A 491 12.10 -6.24 34.64
N GLU A 492 13.04 -7.18 34.66
CA GLU A 492 14.28 -7.08 33.89
C GLU A 492 14.03 -7.45 32.42
N TRP A 493 13.36 -6.56 31.68
CA TRP A 493 13.01 -6.77 30.27
C TRP A 493 14.23 -7.02 29.38
N HIS A 494 15.34 -6.34 29.66
CA HIS A 494 16.63 -6.57 29.01
C HIS A 494 17.10 -8.03 29.14
N THR A 495 17.03 -8.60 30.35
CA THR A 495 17.39 -10.00 30.63
C THR A 495 16.49 -10.97 29.84
N LEU A 496 15.19 -10.68 29.75
CA LEU A 496 14.25 -11.47 28.96
C LEU A 496 14.56 -11.39 27.45
N GLY A 497 14.89 -10.19 26.94
CA GLY A 497 15.27 -9.98 25.53
C GLY A 497 16.53 -10.74 25.15
N ILE A 498 17.57 -10.67 25.98
CA ILE A 498 18.80 -11.46 25.82
C ILE A 498 18.49 -12.96 25.84
N PHE A 499 17.67 -13.41 26.80
CA PHE A 499 17.28 -14.82 26.88
C PHE A 499 16.60 -15.31 25.60
N MET A 500 15.65 -14.55 25.05
CA MET A 500 14.97 -14.90 23.81
C MET A 500 15.91 -14.91 22.60
N LEU A 501 16.88 -13.98 22.54
CA LEU A 501 17.89 -13.95 21.49
C LEU A 501 18.84 -15.15 21.57
N VAL A 502 19.24 -15.57 22.78
CA VAL A 502 20.04 -16.78 23.02
C VAL A 502 19.26 -18.03 22.60
N VAL A 503 17.98 -18.15 22.98
CA VAL A 503 17.13 -19.29 22.59
C VAL A 503 16.97 -19.35 21.06
N GLY A 504 16.68 -18.21 20.41
CA GLY A 504 16.56 -18.17 18.95
C GLY A 504 17.86 -18.51 18.23
N THR A 505 19.00 -18.06 18.75
CA THR A 505 20.33 -18.43 18.22
C THR A 505 20.59 -19.93 18.39
N PHE A 506 20.23 -20.50 19.54
CA PHE A 506 20.38 -21.93 19.82
C PHE A 506 19.55 -22.80 18.87
N ILE A 507 18.31 -22.39 18.58
CA ILE A 507 17.44 -23.01 17.56
C ILE A 507 18.14 -23.04 16.20
N LEU A 508 18.62 -21.88 15.72
CA LEU A 508 19.30 -21.78 14.43
C LEU A 508 20.55 -22.68 14.34
N VAL A 509 21.30 -22.81 15.43
CA VAL A 509 22.48 -23.69 15.48
C VAL A 509 22.07 -25.16 15.39
N ILE A 510 21.06 -25.61 16.14
CA ILE A 510 20.58 -27.00 16.08
C ILE A 510 20.13 -27.34 14.66
N ASP A 511 19.32 -26.48 14.06
CA ASP A 511 18.76 -26.74 12.74
C ASP A 511 19.83 -26.73 11.64
N ALA A 512 20.83 -25.85 11.76
CA ALA A 512 22.00 -25.84 10.88
C ALA A 512 22.82 -27.13 11.00
N LEU A 513 23.00 -27.68 12.21
CA LEU A 513 23.68 -28.96 12.41
C LEU A 513 22.91 -30.12 11.79
N VAL A 514 21.57 -30.11 11.85
CA VAL A 514 20.75 -31.11 11.17
C VAL A 514 20.80 -30.94 9.65
N CYS A 515 20.81 -29.71 9.14
CA CYS A 515 21.03 -29.41 7.73
C CYS A 515 22.30 -30.10 7.21
N VAL A 516 23.42 -29.85 7.89
CA VAL A 516 24.72 -30.43 7.56
C VAL A 516 24.66 -31.96 7.64
N SER A 517 23.96 -32.52 8.62
CA SER A 517 23.80 -33.98 8.76
C SER A 517 23.05 -34.60 7.58
N ILE A 518 22.01 -33.93 7.07
CA ILE A 518 21.26 -34.37 5.87
C ILE A 518 22.15 -34.33 4.63
N TRP A 519 22.96 -33.27 4.47
CA TRP A 519 23.93 -33.14 3.38
C TRP A 519 24.98 -34.24 3.41
N ILE A 520 25.63 -34.47 4.56
CA ILE A 520 26.62 -35.54 4.73
C ILE A 520 26.01 -36.90 4.38
N SER A 521 24.78 -37.15 4.83
CA SER A 521 24.10 -38.42 4.57
C SER A 521 23.76 -38.61 3.08
N SER A 522 23.32 -37.55 2.40
CA SER A 522 23.00 -37.57 0.97
C SER A 522 24.27 -37.79 0.12
N GLN A 523 25.37 -37.13 0.49
CA GLN A 523 26.66 -37.32 -0.16
C GLN A 523 27.20 -38.74 0.06
N GLY A 524 27.05 -39.29 1.27
CA GLY A 524 27.43 -40.67 1.56
C GLY A 524 26.66 -41.69 0.72
N LEU A 525 25.36 -41.44 0.48
CA LEU A 525 24.53 -42.26 -0.40
C LEU A 525 25.02 -42.19 -1.85
N TRP A 526 25.29 -40.99 -2.35
CA TRP A 526 25.85 -40.79 -3.70
C TRP A 526 27.16 -41.55 -3.90
N ASN A 527 28.10 -41.41 -2.95
CA ASN A 527 29.38 -42.11 -3.02
C ASN A 527 29.19 -43.64 -3.02
N LYS A 528 28.23 -44.16 -2.25
CA LYS A 528 27.92 -45.60 -2.23
C LYS A 528 27.32 -46.09 -3.56
N THR A 529 26.44 -45.30 -4.17
CA THR A 529 25.89 -45.59 -5.51
C THR A 529 27.00 -45.60 -6.56
N MET A 530 27.90 -44.63 -6.54
CA MET A 530 29.06 -44.57 -7.44
C MET A 530 30.01 -45.76 -7.22
N GLN A 531 30.28 -46.14 -5.97
CA GLN A 531 31.08 -47.32 -5.65
C GLN A 531 30.49 -48.59 -6.27
N LEU A 532 29.18 -48.82 -6.10
CA LEU A 532 28.50 -50.00 -6.65
C LEU A 532 28.45 -50.00 -8.18
N TYR A 533 28.32 -48.83 -8.80
CA TYR A 533 28.43 -48.66 -10.25
C TYR A 533 29.80 -49.10 -10.77
N HIS A 534 30.89 -48.62 -10.17
CA HIS A 534 32.25 -48.99 -10.58
C HIS A 534 32.58 -50.46 -10.31
N LEU A 535 32.13 -51.01 -9.17
CA LEU A 535 32.23 -52.46 -8.89
C LEU A 535 31.49 -53.30 -9.95
N TYR A 536 30.32 -52.85 -10.41
CA TYR A 536 29.58 -53.55 -11.45
C TYR A 536 30.32 -53.58 -12.79
N ARG A 537 31.08 -52.52 -13.11
CA ARG A 537 31.90 -52.46 -14.33
C ARG A 537 33.25 -53.19 -14.20
N GLY A 538 33.61 -53.67 -13.01
CA GLY A 538 34.92 -54.24 -12.73
C GLY A 538 36.04 -53.19 -12.65
N GLU A 539 35.69 -51.94 -12.34
CA GLU A 539 36.62 -50.82 -12.20
C GLU A 539 37.02 -50.68 -10.71
N ASP A 540 37.80 -51.64 -10.19
CA ASP A 540 38.11 -51.76 -8.76
C ASP A 540 38.84 -50.54 -8.15
N GLU A 541 39.77 -49.92 -8.89
CA GLU A 541 40.51 -48.73 -8.42
C GLU A 541 39.59 -47.52 -8.20
N ASP A 542 38.63 -47.30 -9.11
CA ASP A 542 37.64 -46.22 -8.97
C ASP A 542 36.63 -46.55 -7.87
N ALA A 543 36.22 -47.80 -7.74
CA ALA A 543 35.38 -48.25 -6.63
C ALA A 543 36.06 -47.99 -5.28
N ASP A 544 37.36 -48.28 -5.15
CA ASP A 544 38.15 -48.01 -3.95
C ASP A 544 38.31 -46.51 -3.69
N LEU A 545 38.45 -45.69 -4.73
CA LEU A 545 38.46 -44.23 -4.59
C LEU A 545 37.16 -43.73 -3.93
N TYR A 546 36.00 -44.19 -4.41
CA TYR A 546 34.71 -43.84 -3.79
C TYR A 546 34.52 -44.48 -2.42
N ALA A 547 35.05 -45.68 -2.18
CA ALA A 547 35.05 -46.34 -0.87
C ALA A 547 35.86 -45.56 0.18
N ASN A 548 37.01 -45.02 -0.23
CA ASN A 548 37.91 -44.23 0.63
C ASN A 548 37.44 -42.78 0.78
N ASN A 549 36.73 -42.23 -0.21
CA ASN A 549 36.05 -40.93 -0.14
C ASN A 549 34.73 -40.97 0.63
N ILE A 550 34.24 -42.16 1.03
CA ILE A 550 33.28 -42.24 2.12
C ILE A 550 34.03 -41.71 3.34
N CYS A 551 33.75 -40.46 3.71
CA CYS A 551 34.04 -39.98 5.07
C CYS A 551 33.64 -41.12 6.01
N SER A 552 34.61 -41.74 6.66
CA SER A 552 34.46 -42.98 7.44
C SER A 552 33.60 -42.84 8.69
N LEU A 553 32.77 -41.79 8.76
CA LEU A 553 31.54 -41.82 9.51
C LEU A 553 30.69 -42.96 8.93
N SER A 554 30.85 -44.15 9.50
CA SER A 554 30.01 -45.29 9.17
C SER A 554 28.56 -44.82 9.19
N PHE A 555 27.74 -45.32 8.28
CA PHE A 555 26.31 -45.02 8.26
C PHE A 555 25.68 -45.14 9.66
N ASN A 556 26.20 -46.02 10.52
CA ASN A 556 25.74 -46.18 11.90
C ASN A 556 26.02 -44.94 12.77
N ILE A 557 27.14 -44.25 12.55
CA ILE A 557 27.46 -42.99 13.23
C ILE A 557 26.54 -41.88 12.70
N THR A 558 26.40 -41.73 11.39
CA THR A 558 25.50 -40.74 10.77
C THR A 558 24.04 -40.96 11.18
N HIS A 559 23.62 -42.22 11.28
CA HIS A 559 22.31 -42.63 11.77
C HIS A 559 22.09 -42.27 13.24
N ARG A 560 23.09 -42.49 14.10
CA ARG A 560 23.02 -42.06 15.52
C ARG A 560 22.98 -40.55 15.64
N PHE A 561 23.79 -39.82 14.88
CA PHE A 561 23.72 -38.36 14.81
C PHE A 561 22.38 -37.87 14.30
N PHE A 562 21.78 -38.56 13.33
CA PHE A 562 20.45 -38.24 12.84
C PHE A 562 19.39 -38.45 13.94
N ILE A 563 19.39 -39.58 14.66
CA ILE A 563 18.44 -39.83 15.76
C ILE A 563 18.58 -38.79 16.87
N ILE A 564 19.82 -38.47 17.25
CA ILE A 564 20.13 -37.46 18.25
C ILE A 564 19.66 -36.08 17.76
N GLY A 565 20.02 -35.70 16.53
CA GLY A 565 19.63 -34.46 15.88
C GLY A 565 18.12 -34.33 15.71
N PHE A 566 17.42 -35.43 15.42
CA PHE A 566 15.97 -35.48 15.33
C PHE A 566 15.29 -35.28 16.70
N SER A 567 15.92 -35.76 17.78
CA SER A 567 15.45 -35.50 19.14
C SER A 567 15.63 -34.02 19.50
N PHE A 568 16.77 -33.42 19.12
CA PHE A 568 17.02 -31.98 19.27
C PHE A 568 16.10 -31.13 18.40
N LEU A 569 15.71 -31.58 17.22
CA LEU A 569 14.72 -30.93 16.36
C LEU A 569 13.36 -30.83 17.04
N PHE A 570 12.95 -31.88 17.76
CA PHE A 570 11.69 -31.87 18.49
C PHE A 570 11.74 -30.86 19.64
N LEU A 571 12.86 -30.78 20.35
CA LEU A 571 13.11 -29.75 21.35
C LEU A 571 13.10 -28.34 20.72
N SER A 572 13.73 -28.18 19.56
CA SER A 572 13.76 -26.93 18.79
C SER A 572 12.35 -26.48 18.38
N LEU A 573 11.51 -27.42 17.93
CA LEU A 573 10.09 -27.18 17.61
C LEU A 573 9.30 -26.73 18.84
N MET A 574 9.55 -27.33 20.01
CA MET A 574 8.91 -26.88 21.26
C MET A 574 9.34 -25.45 21.62
N LEU A 575 10.62 -25.10 21.46
CA LEU A 575 11.12 -23.74 21.69
C LEU A 575 10.54 -22.75 20.66
N ALA A 576 10.39 -23.15 19.39
CA ALA A 576 9.71 -22.36 18.36
C ALA A 576 8.23 -22.11 18.71
N ALA A 577 7.53 -23.10 19.29
CA ALA A 577 6.17 -22.91 19.77
C ALA A 577 6.11 -21.90 20.93
N VAL A 578 7.12 -21.86 21.82
CA VAL A 578 7.24 -20.82 22.85
C VAL A 578 7.38 -19.44 22.20
N ALA A 579 8.16 -19.29 21.13
CA ALA A 579 8.26 -18.02 20.40
C ALA A 579 6.90 -17.58 19.84
N VAL A 580 6.07 -18.49 19.35
CA VAL A 580 4.70 -18.19 18.89
C VAL A 580 3.81 -17.73 20.05
N LEU A 581 3.89 -18.39 21.20
CA LEU A 581 3.16 -17.97 22.39
C LEU A 581 3.58 -16.58 22.85
N VAL A 582 4.88 -16.26 22.80
CA VAL A 582 5.40 -14.92 23.11
C VAL A 582 4.90 -13.90 22.08
N GLY A 583 4.99 -14.19 20.78
CA GLY A 583 4.48 -13.31 19.73
C GLY A 583 2.97 -13.02 19.87
N ALA A 584 2.17 -14.05 20.16
CA ALA A 584 0.74 -13.92 20.41
C ALA A 584 0.46 -13.11 21.68
N ALA A 585 1.23 -13.32 22.75
CA ALA A 585 1.12 -12.53 23.97
C ALA A 585 1.45 -11.06 23.73
N VAL A 586 2.51 -10.76 22.98
CA VAL A 586 2.90 -9.38 22.61
C VAL A 586 1.78 -8.69 21.84
N VAL A 587 1.19 -9.34 20.83
CA VAL A 587 0.04 -8.78 20.10
C VAL A 587 -1.17 -8.60 21.00
N GLY A 588 -1.47 -9.56 21.87
CA GLY A 588 -2.57 -9.47 22.83
C GLY A 588 -2.41 -8.31 23.81
N PHE A 589 -1.21 -8.14 24.37
CA PHE A 589 -0.88 -7.01 25.24
C PHE A 589 -0.95 -5.69 24.47
N SER A 590 -0.40 -5.63 23.27
CA SER A 590 -0.42 -4.42 22.43
C SER A 590 -1.85 -4.00 22.11
N ALA A 591 -2.73 -4.93 21.74
CA ALA A 591 -4.14 -4.67 21.48
C ALA A 591 -4.89 -4.20 22.75
N ALA A 592 -4.64 -4.86 23.90
CA ALA A 592 -5.23 -4.46 25.17
C ALA A 592 -4.82 -3.04 25.59
N PHE A 593 -3.52 -2.71 25.45
CA PHE A 593 -3.00 -1.37 25.73
C PHE A 593 -3.50 -0.32 24.75
N HIS A 594 -3.56 -0.64 23.46
CA HIS A 594 -4.09 0.27 22.45
C HIS A 594 -5.57 0.59 22.72
N HIS A 595 -6.36 -0.40 23.12
CA HIS A 595 -7.75 -0.19 23.52
C HIS A 595 -7.83 0.70 24.77
N ALA A 596 -7.01 0.43 25.79
CA ALA A 596 -6.93 1.27 26.99
C ALA A 596 -6.55 2.73 26.67
N CYS A 597 -5.54 2.95 25.83
CA CYS A 597 -5.08 4.26 25.37
C CYS A 597 -6.16 5.00 24.56
N SER A 598 -6.76 4.34 23.56
CA SER A 598 -7.70 4.99 22.63
C SER A 598 -9.08 5.25 23.24
N GLU A 599 -9.57 4.40 24.14
CA GLU A 599 -10.93 4.54 24.69
C GLU A 599 -10.99 5.23 26.04
N THR A 600 -9.99 5.02 26.90
CA THR A 600 -10.04 5.49 28.30
C THR A 600 -9.39 6.86 28.46
N VAL A 601 -8.32 7.12 27.72
CA VAL A 601 -7.45 8.29 27.96
C VAL A 601 -7.71 9.43 26.99
N GLY A 602 -7.98 9.14 25.72
CA GLY A 602 -8.38 10.17 24.74
C GLY A 602 -9.67 10.92 25.12
N LYS A 603 -10.41 10.44 26.13
CA LYS A 603 -11.66 11.03 26.64
C LYS A 603 -11.53 11.72 28.01
N LEU A 604 -10.41 11.57 28.72
CA LEU A 604 -10.28 12.01 30.11
C LEU A 604 -8.92 12.69 30.36
N ASP A 605 -8.91 14.03 30.43
CA ASP A 605 -7.74 14.89 30.69
C ASP A 605 -7.05 14.70 32.07
N GLY A 606 -7.50 13.74 32.88
CA GLY A 606 -7.03 13.51 34.25
C GLY A 606 -6.55 12.10 34.57
N VAL A 607 -6.48 11.20 33.59
CA VAL A 607 -6.01 9.82 33.83
C VAL A 607 -4.48 9.81 33.83
N CYS A 608 -3.92 9.27 34.90
CA CYS A 608 -2.48 9.09 35.04
C CYS A 608 -2.13 7.61 35.10
N PHE A 609 -1.01 7.25 34.47
CA PHE A 609 -0.45 5.91 34.52
C PHE A 609 0.72 5.89 35.49
N SER A 610 0.63 5.04 36.52
CA SER A 610 1.76 4.78 37.39
C SER A 610 2.65 3.72 36.73
N LYS A 611 3.94 4.02 36.57
CA LYS A 611 4.93 3.08 36.00
C LYS A 611 5.14 1.82 36.85
N GLY A 612 4.74 1.84 38.11
CA GLY A 612 4.93 0.73 39.04
C GLY A 612 3.76 -0.24 39.04
N PHE A 613 3.91 -1.39 38.37
CA PHE A 613 3.10 -2.57 38.72
C PHE A 613 3.57 -3.18 40.06
N PHE A 614 4.86 -2.96 40.41
CA PHE A 614 5.51 -3.39 41.66
C PHE A 614 6.47 -2.34 42.30
N GLY A 615 6.57 -1.13 41.73
CA GLY A 615 7.50 -0.07 42.19
C GLY A 615 6.84 1.04 43.03
N PRO A 616 7.62 1.87 43.75
CA PRO A 616 7.09 2.96 44.56
C PRO A 616 6.31 3.98 43.70
N VAL A 617 5.23 4.51 44.27
CA VAL A 617 4.16 5.34 43.65
C VAL A 617 4.65 6.68 43.06
N GLU A 618 5.95 6.96 43.05
CA GLU A 618 6.52 8.29 42.77
C GLU A 618 6.63 8.63 41.27
N ASP A 619 6.46 7.67 40.35
CA ASP A 619 6.52 7.88 38.89
C ASP A 619 5.14 7.75 38.22
N ILE A 620 4.28 8.75 38.45
CA ILE A 620 2.96 8.85 37.83
C ILE A 620 3.04 9.83 36.64
N LYS A 621 2.85 9.33 35.41
CA LYS A 621 2.78 10.16 34.20
C LYS A 621 1.33 10.46 33.85
N CYS A 622 1.00 11.74 33.73
CA CYS A 622 -0.36 12.23 33.43
C CYS A 622 -0.38 13.01 32.11
N GLY A 623 -1.52 13.01 31.43
CA GLY A 623 -1.78 13.93 30.32
C GLY A 623 -0.80 13.75 29.13
N PRO A 624 -0.11 14.81 28.66
CA PRO A 624 0.71 14.77 27.43
C PRO A 624 1.81 13.71 27.42
N GLU A 625 2.44 13.43 28.56
CA GLU A 625 3.50 12.40 28.61
C GLU A 625 2.95 10.98 28.47
N PHE A 626 1.75 10.74 28.99
CA PHE A 626 1.08 9.45 28.81
C PHE A 626 0.51 9.32 27.39
N GLN A 627 0.03 10.42 26.80
CA GLN A 627 -0.37 10.45 25.38
C GLN A 627 0.83 10.18 24.46
N LYS A 628 2.01 10.74 24.78
CA LYS A 628 3.26 10.46 24.06
C LYS A 628 3.60 8.97 24.10
N PHE A 629 3.54 8.35 25.28
CA PHE A 629 3.69 6.90 25.42
C PHE A 629 2.67 6.12 24.57
N CYS A 630 1.38 6.49 24.60
CA CYS A 630 0.36 5.85 23.79
C CYS A 630 0.61 6.00 22.28
N ASN A 631 1.15 7.13 21.83
CA ASN A 631 1.50 7.36 20.43
C ASN A 631 2.75 6.56 20.01
N GLU A 632 3.77 6.49 20.86
CA GLU A 632 4.96 5.66 20.65
C GLU A 632 4.57 4.18 20.61
N TRP A 633 3.74 3.72 21.53
CA TRP A 633 3.20 2.37 21.56
C TRP A 633 2.33 2.03 20.35
N ALA A 634 1.53 2.98 19.86
CA ALA A 634 0.69 2.76 18.67
C ALA A 634 1.50 2.61 17.38
N ASN A 635 2.73 3.15 17.34
CA ASN A 635 3.65 3.01 16.22
C ASN A 635 4.42 1.69 16.23
N GLU A 636 4.37 0.93 17.33
CA GLU A 636 5.05 -0.35 17.43
C GLU A 636 4.42 -1.40 16.52
N GLN A 637 5.26 -1.98 15.65
CA GLN A 637 4.82 -2.94 14.66
C GLN A 637 4.79 -4.37 15.23
N THR A 638 4.05 -4.55 16.33
CA THR A 638 3.98 -5.82 17.11
C THR A 638 3.48 -7.01 16.31
N LEU A 639 2.79 -6.77 15.20
CA LEU A 639 2.35 -7.81 14.28
C LEU A 639 3.53 -8.56 13.64
N TYR A 640 4.67 -7.90 13.41
CA TYR A 640 5.86 -8.58 12.87
C TYR A 640 6.43 -9.62 13.84
N CYS A 641 6.32 -9.41 15.16
CA CYS A 641 6.68 -10.43 16.15
C CYS A 641 5.87 -11.72 15.94
N LEU A 642 4.54 -11.59 15.79
CA LEU A 642 3.69 -12.74 15.55
C LEU A 642 4.04 -13.41 14.21
N TRP A 643 4.19 -12.63 13.13
CA TRP A 643 4.55 -13.19 11.83
C TRP A 643 5.91 -13.89 11.82
N GLY A 644 6.92 -13.29 12.44
CA GLY A 644 8.25 -13.88 12.58
C GLY A 644 8.19 -15.21 13.32
N SER A 645 7.45 -15.28 14.43
CA SER A 645 7.29 -16.51 15.20
C SER A 645 6.57 -17.64 14.42
N VAL A 646 5.57 -17.29 13.60
CA VAL A 646 4.85 -18.25 12.74
C VAL A 646 5.75 -18.77 11.62
N LEU A 647 6.59 -17.91 11.03
CA LEU A 647 7.56 -18.36 10.02
C LEU A 647 8.59 -19.34 10.60
N ILE A 648 9.04 -19.11 11.84
CA ILE A 648 9.96 -20.02 12.55
C ILE A 648 9.31 -21.40 12.73
N ILE A 649 8.06 -21.48 13.21
CA ILE A 649 7.40 -22.76 13.46
C ILE A 649 7.06 -23.51 12.17
N ILE A 650 6.65 -22.79 11.11
CA ILE A 650 6.38 -23.40 9.79
C ILE A 650 7.68 -23.95 9.19
N GLY A 651 8.77 -23.19 9.29
CA GLY A 651 10.11 -23.65 8.93
C GLY A 651 10.47 -24.96 9.64
N HIS A 652 10.19 -25.04 10.95
CA HIS A 652 10.43 -26.24 11.77
C HIS A 652 9.56 -27.44 11.40
N PHE A 653 8.26 -27.26 11.16
CA PHE A 653 7.38 -28.36 10.76
C PHE A 653 7.82 -28.97 9.44
N TYR A 654 8.18 -28.13 8.48
CA TYR A 654 8.71 -28.58 7.20
C TYR A 654 10.04 -29.32 7.36
N LEU A 655 10.93 -28.77 8.18
CA LEU A 655 12.23 -29.33 8.55
C LEU A 655 12.09 -30.75 9.13
N VAL A 656 11.20 -30.96 10.11
CA VAL A 656 10.94 -32.28 10.71
C VAL A 656 10.42 -33.27 9.66
N GLY A 657 9.49 -32.83 8.80
CA GLY A 657 8.91 -33.67 7.74
C GLY A 657 9.95 -34.12 6.71
N VAL A 658 10.76 -33.18 6.19
CA VAL A 658 11.78 -33.47 5.18
C VAL A 658 12.95 -34.26 5.76
N ALA A 659 13.38 -33.96 6.98
CA ALA A 659 14.40 -34.74 7.67
C ALA A 659 13.93 -36.19 7.84
N GLY A 660 12.69 -36.39 8.31
CA GLY A 660 12.08 -37.71 8.44
C GLY A 660 12.01 -38.47 7.10
N ALA A 661 11.50 -37.82 6.05
CA ALA A 661 11.41 -38.41 4.72
C ALA A 661 12.79 -38.79 4.16
N SER A 662 13.77 -37.90 4.29
CA SER A 662 15.15 -38.13 3.83
C SER A 662 15.80 -39.30 4.57
N TYR A 663 15.58 -39.41 5.88
CA TYR A 663 16.06 -40.53 6.68
C TYR A 663 15.44 -41.86 6.26
N TYR A 664 14.12 -41.92 6.05
CA TYR A 664 13.46 -43.14 5.58
C TYR A 664 13.92 -43.53 4.18
N GLN A 665 14.08 -42.56 3.29
CA GLN A 665 14.63 -42.78 1.95
C GLN A 665 16.04 -43.35 2.04
N GLN A 666 16.94 -42.74 2.82
CA GLN A 666 18.31 -43.23 3.00
C GLN A 666 18.36 -44.62 3.64
N LYS A 667 17.52 -44.90 4.64
CA LYS A 667 17.43 -46.22 5.27
C LYS A 667 16.95 -47.28 4.27
N SER A 668 15.92 -46.97 3.49
CA SER A 668 15.40 -47.87 2.45
C SER A 668 16.43 -48.12 1.36
N THR A 669 17.03 -47.05 0.84
CA THR A 669 18.05 -47.14 -0.21
C THR A 669 19.26 -47.91 0.29
N LYS A 670 19.76 -47.65 1.49
CA LYS A 670 20.84 -48.46 2.07
C LYS A 670 20.45 -49.92 2.17
N SER A 671 19.26 -50.24 2.68
CA SER A 671 18.81 -51.62 2.79
C SER A 671 18.78 -52.33 1.44
N MET A 672 18.38 -51.62 0.36
CA MET A 672 18.45 -52.15 -1.00
C MET A 672 19.89 -52.31 -1.47
N LEU A 673 20.75 -51.30 -1.26
CA LEU A 673 22.16 -51.33 -1.66
C LEU A 673 22.95 -52.42 -0.92
N ASP A 674 22.59 -52.75 0.32
CA ASP A 674 23.21 -53.83 1.09
C ASP A 674 22.77 -55.23 0.59
N MET A 675 21.60 -55.35 -0.07
CA MET A 675 21.13 -56.59 -0.71
C MET A 675 21.78 -56.83 -2.08
N ILE A 676 22.13 -55.76 -2.81
CA ILE A 676 22.64 -55.81 -4.18
C ILE A 676 23.92 -56.70 -4.31
N PRO A 677 24.97 -56.55 -3.47
CA PRO A 677 26.15 -57.40 -3.54
C PRO A 677 25.85 -58.89 -3.32
N LYS A 678 24.91 -59.24 -2.42
CA LYS A 678 24.49 -60.63 -2.19
C LYS A 678 23.77 -61.21 -3.40
N TYR A 679 22.91 -60.42 -4.03
CA TYR A 679 22.19 -60.82 -5.23
C TYR A 679 23.11 -60.95 -6.44
N PHE A 680 24.09 -60.06 -6.57
CA PHE A 680 25.09 -60.13 -7.63
C PHE A 680 26.06 -61.28 -7.46
N SER A 681 26.56 -61.56 -6.25
CA SER A 681 27.37 -62.75 -6.02
C SER A 681 26.58 -64.01 -6.35
N ALA A 682 25.33 -64.14 -5.90
CA ALA A 682 24.44 -65.25 -6.27
C ALA A 682 24.24 -65.38 -7.80
N ARG A 683 24.01 -64.27 -8.52
CA ARG A 683 23.84 -64.27 -9.98
C ARG A 683 25.13 -64.55 -10.75
N GLN A 684 26.28 -64.06 -10.28
CA GLN A 684 27.59 -64.37 -10.85
C GLN A 684 27.91 -65.85 -10.68
N TYR A 685 27.63 -66.43 -9.51
CA TYR A 685 27.72 -67.88 -9.27
C TYR A 685 26.75 -68.68 -10.16
N GLN A 686 25.54 -68.19 -10.38
CA GLN A 686 24.56 -68.82 -11.27
C GLN A 686 24.99 -68.77 -12.75
N LEU A 687 25.58 -67.66 -13.20
CA LEU A 687 26.13 -67.51 -14.55
C LEU A 687 27.41 -68.33 -14.78
N LEU A 688 28.27 -68.47 -13.77
CA LEU A 688 29.43 -69.36 -13.78
C LEU A 688 29.01 -70.84 -13.82
N SER A 689 27.98 -71.21 -13.04
CA SER A 689 27.32 -72.52 -13.07
C SER A 689 26.73 -72.83 -14.46
N LEU A 690 26.03 -71.89 -15.08
CA LEU A 690 25.45 -72.04 -16.43
C LEU A 690 26.49 -72.12 -17.55
N ARG A 691 27.71 -71.60 -17.34
CA ARG A 691 28.84 -71.72 -18.29
C ARG A 691 29.58 -73.06 -18.20
N GLY A 692 29.18 -73.95 -17.30
CA GLY A 692 29.76 -75.30 -17.19
C GLY A 692 31.19 -75.31 -16.65
N GLU A 693 31.61 -74.26 -15.95
CA GLU A 693 32.82 -74.32 -15.14
C GLU A 693 32.48 -75.11 -13.86
N ASP A 694 33.13 -76.26 -13.66
CA ASP A 694 32.91 -77.17 -12.52
C ASP A 694 33.21 -76.48 -11.18
N ILE A 695 32.22 -75.74 -10.66
CA ILE A 695 32.23 -75.23 -9.29
C ILE A 695 31.50 -76.27 -8.44
N ASN A 696 32.28 -77.10 -7.77
CA ASN A 696 31.87 -78.27 -6.98
C ASN A 696 31.17 -77.92 -5.65
N ASN A 697 30.40 -76.82 -5.59
CA ASN A 697 29.80 -76.28 -4.37
C ASN A 697 28.27 -76.08 -4.51
N GLY A 698 27.53 -77.14 -4.85
CA GLY A 698 26.07 -77.11 -4.97
C GLY A 698 25.34 -76.64 -3.71
N GLU A 699 25.83 -76.99 -2.51
CA GLU A 699 25.25 -76.54 -1.23
C GLU A 699 25.40 -75.03 -0.99
N LEU A 700 26.50 -74.42 -1.43
CA LEU A 700 26.71 -72.98 -1.28
C LEU A 700 25.73 -72.20 -2.17
N ILE A 701 25.50 -72.70 -3.39
CA ILE A 701 24.57 -72.10 -4.36
C ILE A 701 23.12 -72.24 -3.87
N GLU A 702 22.71 -73.39 -3.33
CA GLU A 702 21.37 -73.54 -2.74
C GLU A 702 21.18 -72.66 -1.50
N SER A 703 22.18 -72.54 -0.62
CA SER A 703 22.07 -71.69 0.56
C SER A 703 21.96 -70.19 0.22
N LEU A 704 22.68 -69.74 -0.81
CA LEU A 704 22.63 -68.35 -1.29
C LEU A 704 21.36 -68.03 -2.10
N LEU A 705 20.66 -69.05 -2.62
CA LEU A 705 19.36 -68.89 -3.29
C LEU A 705 18.18 -68.92 -2.30
N GLN A 706 18.37 -69.53 -1.13
CA GLN A 706 17.37 -69.55 -0.05
C GLN A 706 17.42 -68.30 0.86
N GLU A 707 18.62 -67.72 1.06
CA GLU A 707 18.82 -66.44 1.77
C GLU A 707 18.41 -65.22 0.93
#